data_AF-A0A971LAH0-F1
#
_entry.id   AF-A0A971LAH0-F1
#
_cell.length_a   1.000
_cell.length_b   1.000
_cell.length_c   1.000
_cell.angle_alpha   90.00
_cell.angle_beta   90.00
_cell.angle_gamma   90.00
#
_symmetry.space_group_name_H-M   'P 1'
#
loop_
_entity.id
_entity.type
_entity.pdbx_description
1 polymer ?
#
loop_
_entity_poly.entity_id
_entity_poly.type
_entity_poly.pdbx_seq_one_letter_code
_entity_poly.pdbx_strand_id
1 'polypeptide(L)'
;MDESVYCVKLKTPLAPGEETVLHIDFKVVVPRVVSVVSRADKWYYQDTFILRDAWYPVEAARTGEDWVFDKFIITPHFLDRFALTLPKRYTAAVAGEKCSERVDGELKTVTVTNKNPVGSTAVAFSPHFQKASATASDGTEINLYHLQEARPDQVAYLLDAAVEIIETYNRLYGMNFPRINIINNPFMGLSAMATDGTVLMTDSFFSTALVSFRRIHYYTLAHELAHLWCGAGARYDFNRENFLSEGLTEFIAYNLTEEKFPGPGNIYEPIPFGSLYLILFHEFLPTPSCTFRDLSHGRYIPYHRNGWDQPLYISADDSYLHVSSVLDYDKGYMVFKMLETYVGREVMTEALREFFTLYQRRIATIEDLRAIIEEKSGKSLKRFFADWVYGTAYVDYYIKRVKSAKVEQAGVGDEYLTEVQIGKKGRGLTALEVEFVLESGERIREFLPEVTGDTTLTVTTPGKVRGVVLDPDYNVLETDRANNKNFNRVDFYLFGDARKLRERRPFENYFLSLYPSLYLGEKEAGPGLTLAGEKALKHNWRLGAVSLANTAGNRSSSASAMKFFGEFNLFTTRGGSLSLASTYDRKNLFINNRLQFFYPIYKEVETGFYGHYYYPVYTLRAGLSQEESWDLASDRKPLLAIITGLTYDRLTDKAFISDLSLEGAVKTPGYDNYQYLKAD
;
A
#
# COMPACT_ATOMS: atom_id res chain seq x y z
N MET A 1 -9.44 -0.53 -36.21
CA MET A 1 -8.08 -0.79 -35.71
C MET A 1 -7.69 0.41 -34.88
N ASP A 2 -7.14 0.20 -33.70
CA ASP A 2 -6.55 1.27 -32.90
C ASP A 2 -5.50 2.02 -33.76
N GLU A 3 -5.35 3.33 -33.56
CA GLU A 3 -4.38 4.17 -34.28
C GLU A 3 -2.92 3.75 -34.00
N SER A 4 -2.72 2.87 -33.02
CA SER A 4 -1.45 2.26 -32.62
C SER A 4 -1.00 1.05 -33.45
N VAL A 5 -1.88 0.50 -34.31
CA VAL A 5 -1.59 -0.74 -35.08
C VAL A 5 -1.25 -0.44 -36.54
N TYR A 6 -0.10 -0.93 -37.00
CA TYR A 6 0.29 -0.89 -38.40
C TYR A 6 0.28 -2.29 -39.02
N CYS A 7 -0.59 -2.50 -40.02
CA CYS A 7 -0.70 -3.79 -40.72
C CYS A 7 0.21 -3.81 -41.96
N VAL A 8 1.19 -4.72 -41.97
CA VAL A 8 2.04 -4.98 -43.13
C VAL A 8 1.47 -6.15 -43.93
N LYS A 9 0.96 -5.88 -45.14
CA LYS A 9 0.51 -6.93 -46.07
C LYS A 9 1.67 -7.41 -46.94
N LEU A 10 2.06 -8.67 -46.78
CA LEU A 10 3.06 -9.32 -47.63
C LEU A 10 2.51 -9.50 -49.05
N LYS A 11 3.36 -9.27 -50.07
CA LYS A 11 2.99 -9.48 -51.48
C LYS A 11 2.74 -10.94 -51.80
N THR A 12 3.51 -11.83 -51.16
CA THR A 12 3.38 -13.28 -51.26
C THR A 12 3.15 -13.82 -49.84
N PRO A 13 2.11 -14.62 -49.60
CA PRO A 13 1.93 -15.30 -48.31
C PRO A 13 3.13 -16.21 -48.01
N LEU A 14 3.53 -16.28 -46.74
CA LEU A 14 4.55 -17.23 -46.28
C LEU A 14 3.91 -18.60 -46.06
N ALA A 15 4.55 -19.66 -46.54
CA ALA A 15 4.21 -21.03 -46.15
C ALA A 15 4.69 -21.34 -44.71
N PRO A 16 4.15 -22.37 -44.03
CA PRO A 16 4.62 -22.75 -42.70
C PRO A 16 6.13 -22.98 -42.65
N GLY A 17 6.84 -22.24 -41.80
CA GLY A 17 8.30 -22.30 -41.64
C GLY A 17 9.10 -21.43 -42.61
N GLU A 18 8.45 -20.71 -43.53
CA GLU A 18 9.12 -19.66 -44.31
C GLU A 18 9.28 -18.38 -43.50
N GLU A 19 10.40 -17.70 -43.70
CA GLU A 19 10.75 -16.45 -43.04
C GLU A 19 10.89 -15.31 -44.05
N THR A 20 10.63 -14.08 -43.61
CA THR A 20 10.93 -12.86 -44.36
C THR A 20 11.49 -11.81 -43.43
N VAL A 21 12.24 -10.85 -43.98
CA VAL A 21 12.74 -9.71 -43.22
C VAL A 21 11.89 -8.48 -43.51
N LEU A 22 11.44 -7.81 -42.45
CA LEU A 22 10.79 -6.52 -42.52
C LEU A 22 11.76 -5.44 -42.03
N HIS A 23 12.03 -4.45 -42.88
CA HIS A 23 12.78 -3.27 -42.50
C HIS A 23 11.79 -2.14 -42.23
N ILE A 24 11.77 -1.65 -40.99
CA ILE A 24 10.85 -0.59 -40.55
C ILE A 24 11.68 0.58 -40.04
N ASP A 25 11.66 1.67 -40.81
CA ASP A 25 12.16 2.96 -40.35
C ASP A 25 11.05 3.66 -39.58
N PHE A 26 11.35 4.11 -38.36
CA PHE A 26 10.38 4.79 -37.51
C PHE A 26 11.00 5.97 -36.78
N LYS A 27 10.14 6.87 -36.30
CA LYS A 27 10.52 8.02 -35.49
C LYS A 27 9.76 8.00 -34.17
N VAL A 28 10.49 8.15 -33.07
CA VAL A 28 9.91 8.24 -31.73
C VAL A 28 9.90 9.70 -31.29
N VAL A 29 8.75 10.16 -30.81
CA VAL A 29 8.64 11.45 -30.13
C VAL A 29 8.74 11.20 -28.63
N VAL A 30 9.79 11.74 -28.01
CA VAL A 30 10.01 11.65 -26.57
C VAL A 30 9.49 12.94 -25.93
N PRO A 31 8.39 12.89 -25.17
CA PRO A 31 7.82 14.09 -24.57
C PRO A 31 8.71 14.61 -23.45
N ARG A 32 8.83 15.93 -23.35
CA ARG A 32 9.39 16.58 -22.16
C ARG A 32 8.33 16.56 -21.06
N VAL A 33 8.62 15.89 -19.96
CA VAL A 33 7.69 15.75 -18.84
C VAL A 33 8.17 16.61 -17.67
N VAL A 34 7.24 17.26 -16.97
CA VAL A 34 7.53 18.16 -15.83
C VAL A 34 6.79 17.75 -14.54
N SER A 35 6.18 16.56 -14.53
CA SER A 35 5.38 16.06 -13.40
C SER A 35 5.89 14.72 -12.90
N VAL A 36 5.91 14.59 -11.58
CA VAL A 36 6.42 13.47 -10.77
C VAL A 36 5.61 12.17 -10.88
N VAL A 37 4.42 12.20 -11.49
CA VAL A 37 3.50 11.03 -11.55
C VAL A 37 3.42 10.41 -12.95
N SER A 38 4.39 10.69 -13.82
CA SER A 38 4.37 10.15 -15.17
C SER A 38 4.66 8.65 -15.17
N ARG A 39 3.61 7.83 -15.23
CA ARG A 39 3.63 6.41 -15.63
C ARG A 39 4.01 6.20 -17.11
N ALA A 40 4.48 7.23 -17.80
CA ALA A 40 4.83 7.12 -19.21
C ALA A 40 6.10 6.27 -19.39
N ASP A 41 6.06 5.36 -20.35
CA ASP A 41 7.21 4.54 -20.74
C ASP A 41 8.30 5.30 -21.50
N LYS A 42 8.04 6.53 -21.93
CA LYS A 42 8.98 7.36 -22.69
C LYS A 42 8.89 8.82 -22.29
N TRP A 43 10.00 9.41 -21.88
CA TRP A 43 10.04 10.82 -21.50
C TRP A 43 11.47 11.36 -21.39
N TYR A 44 11.55 12.68 -21.35
CA TYR A 44 12.76 13.46 -21.16
C TYR A 44 12.58 14.49 -20.05
N TYR A 45 13.53 14.56 -19.11
CA TYR A 45 13.58 15.55 -18.05
C TYR A 45 15.02 15.78 -17.57
N GLN A 46 15.42 17.03 -17.36
CA GLN A 46 16.77 17.42 -16.88
C GLN A 46 17.92 16.67 -17.57
N ASP A 47 17.98 16.77 -18.90
CA ASP A 47 18.98 16.10 -19.74
C ASP A 47 19.06 14.57 -19.63
N THR A 48 18.05 13.97 -19.01
CA THR A 48 17.90 12.52 -18.85
C THR A 48 16.74 12.04 -19.72
N PHE A 49 17.04 11.07 -20.58
CA PHE A 49 16.07 10.37 -21.42
C PHE A 49 15.82 9.00 -20.83
N ILE A 50 14.54 8.62 -20.71
CA ILE A 50 14.10 7.27 -20.33
C ILE A 50 13.15 6.74 -21.40
N LEU A 51 13.43 5.52 -21.85
CA LEU A 51 12.64 4.73 -22.79
C LEU A 51 12.55 3.32 -22.22
N ARG A 52 11.47 3.01 -21.50
CA ARG A 52 11.29 1.75 -20.75
C ARG A 52 10.79 0.64 -21.66
N ASP A 53 9.55 0.76 -22.15
CA ASP A 53 8.85 -0.28 -22.92
C ASP A 53 8.18 0.30 -24.19
N ALA A 54 7.95 -0.57 -25.19
CA ALA A 54 7.15 -0.31 -26.40
C ALA A 54 7.43 1.04 -27.10
N TRP A 55 8.67 1.52 -27.07
CA TRP A 55 9.10 2.75 -27.72
C TRP A 55 9.56 2.53 -29.17
N TYR A 56 9.62 1.27 -29.60
CA TYR A 56 9.88 0.81 -30.96
C TYR A 56 8.73 -0.08 -31.46
N PRO A 57 8.58 -0.29 -32.78
CA PRO A 57 7.58 -1.19 -33.32
C PRO A 57 7.77 -2.62 -32.79
N VAL A 58 6.72 -3.17 -32.20
CA VAL A 58 6.67 -4.55 -31.70
C VAL A 58 5.58 -5.31 -32.43
N GLU A 59 5.80 -6.61 -32.65
CA GLU A 59 4.79 -7.47 -33.27
C GLU A 59 3.59 -7.67 -32.33
N ALA A 60 2.38 -7.51 -32.87
CA ALA A 60 1.15 -7.77 -32.13
C ALA A 60 1.06 -9.25 -31.72
N ALA A 61 0.48 -9.53 -30.56
CA ALA A 61 0.37 -10.90 -30.07
C ALA A 61 -0.60 -11.69 -30.96
N ARG A 62 -0.45 -13.02 -30.96
CA ARG A 62 -1.36 -13.93 -31.69
C ARG A 62 -1.83 -15.03 -30.74
N THR A 63 -3.14 -15.25 -30.68
CA THR A 63 -3.75 -16.34 -29.92
C THR A 63 -4.55 -17.22 -30.88
N GLY A 64 -4.05 -18.44 -31.13
CA GLY A 64 -4.62 -19.32 -32.15
C GLY A 64 -4.56 -18.70 -33.56
N GLU A 65 -5.71 -18.53 -34.20
CA GLU A 65 -5.82 -17.93 -35.53
C GLU A 65 -5.96 -16.40 -35.49
N ASP A 66 -6.23 -15.81 -34.33
CA ASP A 66 -6.55 -14.39 -34.19
C ASP A 66 -5.38 -13.55 -33.65
N TRP A 67 -5.27 -12.34 -34.17
CA TRP A 67 -4.34 -11.32 -33.66
C TRP A 67 -4.95 -10.62 -32.45
N VAL A 68 -4.16 -10.48 -31.40
CA VAL A 68 -4.49 -9.78 -30.17
C VAL A 68 -3.88 -8.39 -30.23
N PHE A 69 -4.76 -7.39 -30.21
CA PHE A 69 -4.40 -5.97 -30.20
C PHE A 69 -4.60 -5.33 -28.82
N ASP A 70 -4.66 -6.16 -27.78
CA ASP A 70 -4.75 -5.68 -26.40
C ASP A 70 -3.47 -4.91 -26.04
N LYS A 71 -3.64 -3.76 -25.40
CA LYS A 71 -2.54 -2.84 -25.05
C LYS A 71 -1.62 -3.40 -23.98
N PHE A 72 -2.06 -4.43 -23.26
CA PHE A 72 -1.36 -4.98 -22.10
C PHE A 72 -0.72 -6.35 -22.35
N ILE A 73 -1.02 -6.99 -23.48
CA ILE A 73 -0.38 -8.26 -23.87
C ILE A 73 0.81 -7.94 -24.77
N ILE A 74 2.01 -7.88 -24.16
CA ILE A 74 3.25 -7.72 -24.90
C ILE A 74 3.72 -9.11 -25.33
N THR A 75 3.61 -9.41 -26.63
CA THR A 75 4.25 -10.58 -27.24
C THR A 75 5.71 -10.59 -26.84
N PRO A 76 6.27 -11.71 -26.35
CA PRO A 76 7.71 -11.88 -26.29
C PRO A 76 8.28 -11.66 -27.69
N HIS A 77 8.79 -10.47 -27.94
CA HIS A 77 9.50 -10.12 -29.16
C HIS A 77 10.98 -10.17 -28.81
N PHE A 78 11.78 -10.61 -29.76
CA PHE A 78 13.11 -11.09 -29.45
C PHE A 78 14.16 -10.12 -29.97
N LEU A 79 14.64 -9.24 -29.08
CA LEU A 79 15.83 -8.43 -29.34
C LEU A 79 17.09 -9.24 -29.04
N ASP A 80 17.69 -9.82 -30.07
CA ASP A 80 19.00 -10.49 -30.00
C ASP A 80 20.14 -9.46 -29.95
N ARG A 81 19.96 -8.32 -30.62
CA ARG A 81 20.94 -7.23 -30.70
C ARG A 81 20.25 -5.88 -30.76
N PHE A 82 20.75 -4.96 -29.95
CA PHE A 82 20.36 -3.55 -30.01
C PHE A 82 21.59 -2.66 -30.03
N ALA A 83 21.55 -1.59 -30.83
CA ALA A 83 22.63 -0.63 -30.94
C ALA A 83 22.09 0.80 -30.84
N LEU A 84 22.66 1.57 -29.93
CA LEU A 84 22.32 2.98 -29.71
C LEU A 84 23.53 3.85 -30.00
N THR A 85 23.40 4.74 -30.99
CA THR A 85 24.40 5.76 -31.31
C THR A 85 23.97 7.11 -30.74
N LEU A 86 24.83 7.73 -29.94
CA LEU A 86 24.56 8.99 -29.24
C LEU A 86 25.85 9.82 -29.09
N PRO A 87 25.77 11.13 -28.78
CA PRO A 87 26.96 11.93 -28.49
C PRO A 87 27.75 11.35 -27.32
N LYS A 88 29.10 11.33 -27.41
CA LYS A 88 29.97 10.66 -26.43
C LYS A 88 29.84 11.16 -24.99
N ARG A 89 29.34 12.38 -24.81
CA ARG A 89 29.13 13.02 -23.49
C ARG A 89 28.06 12.35 -22.61
N TYR A 90 27.17 11.57 -23.21
CA TYR A 90 26.09 10.90 -22.47
C TYR A 90 26.57 9.56 -21.94
N THR A 91 26.30 9.25 -20.68
CA THR A 91 26.40 7.88 -20.16
C THR A 91 25.08 7.17 -20.42
N ALA A 92 25.13 5.95 -20.96
CA ALA A 92 23.94 5.18 -21.30
C ALA A 92 23.84 3.90 -20.46
N ALA A 93 22.67 3.68 -19.87
CA ALA A 93 22.25 2.42 -19.28
C ALA A 93 21.31 1.74 -20.27
N VAL A 94 21.75 0.62 -20.84
CA VAL A 94 20.99 -0.14 -21.83
C VAL A 94 20.83 -1.57 -21.30
N ALA A 95 19.59 -2.04 -21.24
CA ALA A 95 19.24 -3.39 -20.85
C ALA A 95 19.84 -4.44 -21.81
N GLY A 96 20.25 -5.59 -21.29
CA GLY A 96 20.74 -6.72 -22.09
C GLY A 96 21.92 -7.46 -21.47
N GLU A 97 22.16 -8.68 -21.94
CA GLU A 97 23.06 -9.66 -21.32
C GLU A 97 24.55 -9.32 -21.49
N LYS A 98 24.96 -8.79 -22.64
CA LYS A 98 26.33 -8.32 -22.88
C LYS A 98 26.30 -6.93 -23.49
N CYS A 99 27.19 -6.05 -23.02
CA CYS A 99 27.28 -4.67 -23.48
C CYS A 99 28.72 -4.34 -23.91
N SER A 100 28.84 -3.64 -25.03
CA SER A 100 30.10 -3.09 -25.54
C SER A 100 29.90 -1.66 -26.01
N GLU A 101 30.94 -0.84 -25.92
CA GLU A 101 30.91 0.55 -26.36
C GLU A 101 32.05 0.80 -27.35
N ARG A 102 31.75 1.54 -28.42
CA ARG A 102 32.74 2.03 -29.39
C ARG A 102 32.55 3.52 -29.61
N VAL A 103 33.62 4.29 -29.46
CA VAL A 103 33.64 5.75 -29.71
C VAL A 103 34.18 6.03 -31.11
N ASP A 104 33.53 6.94 -31.83
CA ASP A 104 33.95 7.42 -33.15
C ASP A 104 33.73 8.95 -33.23
N GLY A 105 34.82 9.71 -33.11
CA GLY A 105 34.78 11.18 -33.07
C GLY A 105 34.00 11.75 -31.88
N GLU A 106 32.88 12.41 -32.17
CA GLU A 106 31.97 13.00 -31.18
C GLU A 106 30.80 12.09 -30.82
N LEU A 107 30.67 10.95 -31.50
CA LEU A 107 29.63 9.96 -31.26
C LEU A 107 30.21 8.73 -30.57
N LYS A 108 29.33 7.99 -29.92
CA LYS A 108 29.60 6.64 -29.45
C LYS A 108 28.43 5.73 -29.76
N THR A 109 28.73 4.46 -29.95
CA THR A 109 27.73 3.41 -30.17
C THR A 109 27.83 2.39 -29.05
N VAL A 110 26.75 2.24 -28.30
CA VAL A 110 26.58 1.18 -27.29
C VAL A 110 25.83 0.04 -27.96
N THR A 111 26.44 -1.15 -28.00
CA THR A 111 25.84 -2.36 -28.55
C THR A 111 25.60 -3.35 -27.43
N VAL A 112 24.35 -3.78 -27.30
CA VAL A 112 23.96 -4.90 -26.45
C VAL A 112 23.59 -6.11 -27.28
N THR A 113 23.91 -7.29 -26.77
CA THR A 113 23.52 -8.57 -27.36
C THR A 113 22.94 -9.47 -26.30
N ASN A 114 21.90 -10.21 -26.67
CA ASN A 114 21.19 -11.15 -25.82
C ASN A 114 21.28 -12.52 -26.47
N LYS A 115 21.88 -13.49 -25.77
CA LYS A 115 21.91 -14.89 -26.23
C LYS A 115 20.51 -15.47 -26.18
N ASN A 116 19.78 -15.13 -25.13
CA ASN A 116 18.40 -15.48 -24.98
C ASN A 116 17.60 -14.20 -25.20
N PRO A 117 16.56 -14.22 -26.02
CA PRO A 117 15.92 -12.97 -26.36
C PRO A 117 14.96 -12.45 -25.28
N VAL A 118 14.86 -11.11 -25.17
CA VAL A 118 14.23 -10.35 -24.07
C VAL A 118 12.99 -9.62 -24.56
N GLY A 119 11.94 -9.55 -23.75
CA GLY A 119 10.65 -9.02 -24.20
C GLY A 119 10.50 -7.51 -24.09
N SER A 120 11.56 -6.81 -23.68
CA SER A 120 11.72 -5.37 -23.81
C SER A 120 13.20 -4.99 -23.71
N THR A 121 13.54 -3.75 -24.07
CA THR A 121 14.87 -3.18 -23.87
C THR A 121 14.73 -1.75 -23.39
N ALA A 122 14.90 -1.59 -22.09
CA ALA A 122 14.98 -0.27 -21.48
C ALA A 122 16.28 0.43 -21.86
N VAL A 123 16.15 1.70 -22.16
CA VAL A 123 17.23 2.61 -22.49
C VAL A 123 17.09 3.87 -21.63
N ALA A 124 18.14 4.17 -20.88
CA ALA A 124 18.29 5.44 -20.20
C ALA A 124 19.62 6.07 -20.57
N PHE A 125 19.65 7.38 -20.77
CA PHE A 125 20.93 8.08 -20.93
C PHE A 125 20.86 9.53 -20.46
N SER A 126 21.96 9.98 -19.87
CA SER A 126 22.11 11.31 -19.30
C SER A 126 23.59 11.70 -19.30
N PRO A 127 23.95 12.99 -19.50
CA PRO A 127 25.32 13.44 -19.29
C PRO A 127 25.67 13.52 -17.80
N HIS A 128 24.68 13.39 -16.90
CA HIS A 128 24.84 13.50 -15.46
C HIS A 128 24.94 12.14 -14.75
N PHE A 129 24.79 11.03 -15.47
CA PHE A 129 24.89 9.70 -14.87
C PHE A 129 26.32 9.35 -14.49
N GLN A 130 26.48 8.95 -13.24
CA GLN A 130 27.60 8.22 -12.68
C GLN A 130 27.23 6.74 -12.55
N LYS A 131 28.23 5.85 -12.54
CA LYS A 131 28.02 4.40 -12.48
C LYS A 131 28.79 3.81 -11.30
N ALA A 132 28.07 3.09 -10.44
CA ALA A 132 28.61 2.15 -9.47
C ALA A 132 28.26 0.71 -9.89
N SER A 133 29.08 -0.27 -9.52
CA SER A 133 28.88 -1.66 -9.94
C SER A 133 29.33 -2.65 -8.88
N ALA A 134 28.64 -3.78 -8.82
CA ALA A 134 28.99 -4.95 -8.03
C ALA A 134 28.75 -6.22 -8.85
N THR A 135 29.32 -7.33 -8.40
CA THR A 135 29.11 -8.64 -9.00
C THR A 135 28.62 -9.59 -7.92
N ALA A 136 27.46 -10.21 -8.14
CA ALA A 136 26.96 -11.24 -7.24
C ALA A 136 27.82 -12.51 -7.33
N SER A 137 27.71 -13.38 -6.32
CA SER A 137 28.49 -14.63 -6.23
C SER A 137 28.32 -15.58 -7.41
N ASP A 138 27.21 -15.49 -8.15
CA ASP A 138 26.95 -16.29 -9.34
C ASP A 138 27.43 -15.65 -10.66
N GLY A 139 28.10 -14.50 -10.58
CA GLY A 139 28.64 -13.78 -11.73
C GLY A 139 27.70 -12.73 -12.34
N THR A 140 26.50 -12.52 -11.77
CA THR A 140 25.57 -11.46 -12.19
C THR A 140 26.20 -10.07 -12.01
N GLU A 141 26.30 -9.28 -13.08
CA GLU A 141 26.78 -7.89 -13.04
C GLU A 141 25.63 -6.94 -12.66
N ILE A 142 25.73 -6.29 -11.50
CA ILE A 142 24.75 -5.31 -11.03
C ILE A 142 25.33 -3.90 -11.21
N ASN A 143 24.65 -3.08 -11.99
CA ASN A 143 25.07 -1.73 -12.35
C ASN A 143 24.09 -0.69 -11.83
N LEU A 144 24.53 0.20 -10.96
CA LEU A 144 23.72 1.28 -10.43
C LEU A 144 24.15 2.60 -11.08
N TYR A 145 23.28 3.14 -11.94
CA TYR A 145 23.43 4.44 -12.59
C TYR A 145 22.72 5.50 -11.76
N HIS A 146 23.45 6.48 -11.23
CA HIS A 146 22.89 7.52 -10.38
C HIS A 146 23.24 8.92 -10.88
N LEU A 147 22.45 9.91 -10.45
CA LEU A 147 22.73 11.32 -10.73
C LEU A 147 23.86 11.82 -9.80
N GLN A 148 24.51 12.91 -10.19
CA GLN A 148 25.67 13.45 -9.48
C GLN A 148 25.33 13.89 -8.04
N GLU A 149 24.07 14.25 -7.79
CA GLU A 149 23.55 14.71 -6.51
C GLU A 149 23.21 13.57 -5.54
N ALA A 150 23.25 12.31 -6.01
CA ALA A 150 22.99 11.15 -5.19
C ALA A 150 23.98 11.05 -4.02
N ARG A 151 23.48 10.64 -2.86
CA ARG A 151 24.32 10.47 -1.68
C ARG A 151 25.19 9.22 -1.82
N PRO A 152 26.52 9.30 -1.63
CA PRO A 152 27.40 8.14 -1.73
C PRO A 152 27.03 6.98 -0.80
N ASP A 153 26.57 7.27 0.41
CA ASP A 153 26.16 6.23 1.37
C ASP A 153 24.86 5.53 0.99
N GLN A 154 23.96 6.20 0.26
CA GLN A 154 22.73 5.58 -0.26
C GLN A 154 23.03 4.76 -1.51
N VAL A 155 23.91 5.23 -2.39
CA VAL A 155 24.38 4.46 -3.54
C VAL A 155 25.03 3.16 -3.09
N ALA A 156 25.93 3.19 -2.10
CA ALA A 156 26.54 1.99 -1.54
C ALA A 156 25.49 1.06 -0.91
N TYR A 157 24.58 1.61 -0.10
CA TYR A 157 23.51 0.84 0.53
C TYR A 157 22.59 0.12 -0.47
N LEU A 158 22.14 0.82 -1.52
CA LEU A 158 21.28 0.24 -2.55
C LEU A 158 22.01 -0.83 -3.36
N LEU A 159 23.30 -0.63 -3.64
CA LEU A 159 24.10 -1.61 -4.37
C LEU A 159 24.33 -2.89 -3.55
N ASP A 160 24.66 -2.76 -2.27
CA ASP A 160 24.81 -3.89 -1.35
C ASP A 160 23.48 -4.65 -1.17
N ALA A 161 22.38 -3.91 -0.99
CA ALA A 161 21.05 -4.49 -0.91
C ALA A 161 20.67 -5.24 -2.19
N ALA A 162 20.97 -4.69 -3.37
CA ALA A 162 20.69 -5.34 -4.65
C ALA A 162 21.42 -6.68 -4.79
N VAL A 163 22.70 -6.74 -4.40
CA VAL A 163 23.48 -8.00 -4.42
C VAL A 163 22.81 -9.04 -3.53
N GLU A 164 22.51 -8.71 -2.28
CA GLU A 164 21.89 -9.63 -1.33
C GLU A 164 20.51 -10.13 -1.81
N ILE A 165 19.68 -9.22 -2.34
CA ILE A 165 18.35 -9.55 -2.86
C ILE A 165 18.47 -10.53 -4.04
N ILE A 166 19.31 -10.22 -5.02
CA ILE A 166 19.49 -11.06 -6.22
C ILE A 166 20.05 -12.44 -5.86
N GLU A 167 21.05 -12.51 -4.98
CA GLU A 167 21.57 -13.80 -4.51
C GLU A 167 20.49 -14.63 -3.80
N THR A 168 19.64 -13.96 -3.01
CA THR A 168 18.53 -14.62 -2.32
C THR A 168 17.47 -15.13 -3.29
N TYR A 169 17.05 -14.31 -4.26
CA TYR A 169 16.07 -14.70 -5.28
C TYR A 169 16.59 -15.80 -6.20
N ASN A 170 17.83 -15.71 -6.68
CA ASN A 170 18.45 -16.77 -7.48
C ASN A 170 18.49 -18.09 -6.71
N ARG A 171 18.84 -18.05 -5.41
CA ARG A 171 18.85 -19.23 -4.54
C ARG A 171 17.45 -19.82 -4.31
N LEU A 172 16.43 -18.99 -4.08
CA LEU A 172 15.09 -19.46 -3.77
C LEU A 172 14.34 -19.91 -5.02
N TYR A 173 14.32 -19.08 -6.05
CA TYR A 173 13.40 -19.18 -7.18
C TYR A 173 14.07 -19.64 -8.49
N GLY A 174 15.38 -19.80 -8.52
CA GLY A 174 16.11 -20.12 -9.76
C GLY A 174 16.13 -18.92 -10.71
N MET A 175 16.52 -19.11 -11.97
CA MET A 175 16.81 -18.05 -12.96
C MET A 175 18.02 -17.17 -12.63
N ASN A 176 18.74 -16.77 -13.67
CA ASN A 176 19.90 -15.87 -13.55
C ASN A 176 19.78 -14.80 -14.65
N PHE A 177 20.05 -13.55 -14.26
CA PHE A 177 20.17 -12.41 -15.15
C PHE A 177 21.65 -12.02 -15.23
N PRO A 178 22.34 -12.21 -16.37
CA PRO A 178 23.78 -11.94 -16.44
C PRO A 178 24.15 -10.50 -16.10
N ARG A 179 23.24 -9.56 -16.35
CA ARG A 179 23.43 -8.13 -16.12
C ARG A 179 22.11 -7.47 -15.73
N ILE A 180 22.14 -6.68 -14.66
CA ILE A 180 21.02 -5.90 -14.12
C ILE A 180 21.44 -4.44 -14.03
N ASN A 181 20.56 -3.53 -14.45
CA ASN A 181 20.76 -2.09 -14.29
C ASN A 181 19.74 -1.52 -13.30
N ILE A 182 20.19 -0.80 -12.27
CA ILE A 182 19.37 0.05 -11.40
C ILE A 182 19.64 1.49 -11.80
N ILE A 183 18.61 2.26 -12.12
CA ILE A 183 18.74 3.56 -12.77
C ILE A 183 17.99 4.61 -11.94
N ASN A 184 18.71 5.65 -11.54
CA ASN A 184 18.14 6.82 -10.88
C ASN A 184 17.32 7.65 -11.88
N ASN A 185 16.04 7.79 -11.58
CA ASN A 185 15.08 8.62 -12.27
C ASN A 185 15.04 10.01 -11.58
N PRO A 186 15.31 11.12 -12.29
CA PRO A 186 15.36 12.48 -11.74
C PRO A 186 14.05 13.01 -11.10
N PHE A 187 12.93 12.30 -11.21
CA PHE A 187 11.70 12.70 -10.53
C PHE A 187 11.80 12.48 -9.00
N MET A 188 11.25 13.43 -8.24
CA MET A 188 11.07 13.29 -6.80
C MET A 188 9.85 12.41 -6.48
N GLY A 189 9.89 11.69 -5.37
CA GLY A 189 8.83 10.77 -4.94
C GLY A 189 9.39 9.40 -4.58
N LEU A 190 8.56 8.52 -4.06
CA LEU A 190 8.92 7.12 -3.80
C LEU A 190 8.17 6.24 -4.79
N SER A 191 8.66 6.20 -6.03
CA SER A 191 8.11 5.37 -7.09
C SER A 191 9.25 4.61 -7.75
N ALA A 192 8.97 3.38 -8.12
CA ALA A 192 9.90 2.59 -8.90
C ALA A 192 9.15 1.77 -9.95
N MET A 193 9.90 1.26 -10.93
CA MET A 193 9.38 0.49 -12.06
C MET A 193 10.45 -0.47 -12.54
N ALA A 194 10.07 -1.71 -12.84
CA ALA A 194 10.95 -2.70 -13.42
C ALA A 194 10.57 -3.05 -14.87
N THR A 195 11.54 -3.59 -15.60
CA THR A 195 11.40 -4.28 -16.88
C THR A 195 12.62 -5.20 -17.08
N ASP A 196 12.74 -5.88 -18.23
CA ASP A 196 13.79 -6.85 -18.53
C ASP A 196 15.20 -6.37 -18.12
N GLY A 197 15.73 -6.94 -17.04
CA GLY A 197 17.06 -6.64 -16.49
C GLY A 197 17.28 -5.19 -16.05
N THR A 198 16.22 -4.42 -15.82
CA THR A 198 16.31 -2.98 -15.48
C THR A 198 15.29 -2.58 -14.43
N VAL A 199 15.76 -1.84 -13.42
CA VAL A 199 14.96 -1.21 -12.37
C VAL A 199 15.17 0.30 -12.44
N LEU A 200 14.09 1.07 -12.47
CA LEU A 200 14.06 2.53 -12.43
C LEU A 200 13.54 2.95 -11.05
N MET A 201 14.29 3.78 -10.33
CA MET A 201 13.88 4.29 -9.01
C MET A 201 14.00 5.80 -8.99
N THR A 202 13.00 6.50 -8.44
CA THR A 202 13.02 7.96 -8.30
C THR A 202 14.15 8.49 -7.43
N ASP A 203 14.51 9.76 -7.63
CA ASP A 203 15.68 10.38 -7.00
C ASP A 203 15.61 10.38 -5.47
N SER A 204 14.42 10.38 -4.88
CA SER A 204 14.29 10.32 -3.44
C SER A 204 14.88 9.05 -2.81
N PHE A 205 15.02 7.94 -3.53
CA PHE A 205 15.74 6.76 -3.02
C PHE A 205 17.26 7.01 -2.86
N PHE A 206 17.81 7.92 -3.67
CA PHE A 206 19.24 8.22 -3.74
C PHE A 206 19.62 9.49 -2.97
N SER A 207 18.74 10.48 -2.88
CA SER A 207 19.02 11.80 -2.30
C SER A 207 18.45 11.99 -0.88
N THR A 208 17.47 11.19 -0.46
CA THR A 208 16.82 11.36 0.85
C THR A 208 17.76 11.11 2.01
N ALA A 209 17.76 12.02 2.99
CA ALA A 209 18.55 11.91 4.21
C ALA A 209 17.88 11.16 5.37
N LEU A 210 16.64 10.75 5.19
CA LEU A 210 15.82 10.11 6.21
C LEU A 210 16.20 8.63 6.37
N VAL A 211 17.17 8.37 7.25
CA VAL A 211 17.62 7.01 7.60
C VAL A 211 16.45 6.10 8.00
N SER A 212 15.38 6.66 8.57
CA SER A 212 14.16 5.93 8.95
C SER A 212 13.43 5.23 7.79
N PHE A 213 13.69 5.64 6.55
CA PHE A 213 13.07 5.05 5.34
C PHE A 213 13.92 3.95 4.70
N ARG A 214 15.10 3.60 5.26
CA ARG A 214 15.97 2.56 4.68
C ARG A 214 15.24 1.23 4.46
N ARG A 215 14.40 0.80 5.39
CA ARG A 215 13.61 -0.44 5.23
C ARG A 215 12.58 -0.35 4.11
N ILE A 216 11.97 0.82 3.89
CA ILE A 216 11.11 1.09 2.72
C ILE A 216 11.93 1.05 1.43
N HIS A 217 13.15 1.62 1.42
CA HIS A 217 14.03 1.57 0.27
C HIS A 217 14.44 0.12 -0.05
N TYR A 218 14.78 -0.67 0.96
CA TYR A 218 15.09 -2.10 0.81
C TYR A 218 13.89 -2.87 0.25
N TYR A 219 12.71 -2.70 0.85
CA TYR A 219 11.48 -3.34 0.36
C TYR A 219 11.17 -2.92 -1.08
N THR A 220 11.25 -1.63 -1.42
CA THR A 220 10.95 -1.17 -2.78
C THR A 220 11.93 -1.77 -3.77
N LEU A 221 13.23 -1.78 -3.44
CA LEU A 221 14.23 -2.42 -4.29
C LEU A 221 13.98 -3.93 -4.41
N ALA A 222 13.58 -4.60 -3.34
CA ALA A 222 13.21 -6.02 -3.36
C ALA A 222 12.00 -6.29 -4.26
N HIS A 223 10.97 -5.44 -4.19
CA HIS A 223 9.79 -5.48 -5.07
C HIS A 223 10.22 -5.35 -6.53
N GLU A 224 10.93 -4.29 -6.89
CA GLU A 224 11.32 -4.09 -8.29
C GLU A 224 12.26 -5.17 -8.83
N LEU A 225 13.15 -5.72 -8.00
CA LEU A 225 13.99 -6.84 -8.42
C LEU A 225 13.21 -8.15 -8.52
N ALA A 226 12.16 -8.35 -7.73
CA ALA A 226 11.28 -9.51 -7.84
C ALA A 226 10.47 -9.52 -9.15
N HIS A 227 10.21 -8.35 -9.75
CA HIS A 227 9.64 -8.28 -11.10
C HIS A 227 10.51 -8.92 -12.19
N LEU A 228 11.81 -9.08 -11.96
CA LEU A 228 12.68 -9.85 -12.87
C LEU A 228 12.22 -11.31 -12.97
N TRP A 229 11.57 -11.85 -11.95
CA TRP A 229 10.88 -13.15 -12.00
C TRP A 229 9.41 -12.98 -12.40
N CYS A 230 8.73 -12.02 -11.78
CA CYS A 230 7.29 -11.81 -11.92
C CYS A 230 6.98 -10.67 -12.90
N GLY A 231 6.63 -10.99 -14.13
CA GLY A 231 6.26 -10.01 -15.16
C GLY A 231 7.32 -9.89 -16.26
N ALA A 232 8.59 -9.68 -15.91
CA ALA A 232 9.67 -9.67 -16.92
C ALA A 232 10.18 -11.08 -17.23
N GLY A 233 10.38 -11.89 -16.18
CA GLY A 233 10.83 -13.27 -16.26
C GLY A 233 9.77 -14.20 -16.83
N ALA A 234 8.74 -14.49 -16.05
CA ALA A 234 7.49 -15.07 -16.53
C ALA A 234 6.52 -13.93 -16.84
N ARG A 235 5.97 -13.91 -18.06
CA ARG A 235 5.01 -12.89 -18.51
C ARG A 235 3.58 -13.35 -18.28
N TYR A 236 2.66 -12.42 -18.15
CA TYR A 236 1.25 -12.70 -17.86
C TYR A 236 0.33 -11.93 -18.80
N ASP A 237 -0.94 -12.31 -18.82
CA ASP A 237 -1.99 -11.42 -19.33
C ASP A 237 -2.17 -10.25 -18.33
N PHE A 238 -1.43 -9.16 -18.52
CA PHE A 238 -1.52 -7.97 -17.66
C PHE A 238 -2.91 -7.30 -17.69
N ASN A 239 -3.82 -7.68 -18.61
CA ASN A 239 -5.20 -7.19 -18.58
C ASN A 239 -6.02 -7.91 -17.50
N ARG A 240 -5.89 -9.24 -17.38
CA ARG A 240 -6.76 -10.06 -16.50
C ARG A 240 -6.06 -10.63 -15.26
N GLU A 241 -4.75 -10.79 -15.33
CA GLU A 241 -3.95 -11.50 -14.34
C GLU A 241 -2.79 -10.63 -13.83
N ASN A 242 -2.95 -9.30 -13.83
CA ASN A 242 -1.91 -8.38 -13.36
C ASN A 242 -1.45 -8.65 -11.91
N PHE A 243 -2.30 -9.22 -11.07
CA PHE A 243 -1.94 -9.66 -9.72
C PHE A 243 -0.83 -10.73 -9.68
N LEU A 244 -0.60 -11.50 -10.76
CA LEU A 244 0.59 -12.37 -10.88
C LEU A 244 1.89 -11.57 -11.05
N SER A 245 1.80 -10.36 -11.61
CA SER A 245 2.92 -9.41 -11.63
C SER A 245 3.05 -8.73 -10.27
N GLU A 246 2.04 -7.97 -9.85
CA GLU A 246 2.19 -7.09 -8.68
C GLU A 246 2.06 -7.84 -7.35
N GLY A 247 1.01 -8.66 -7.19
CA GLY A 247 0.71 -9.33 -5.92
C GLY A 247 1.70 -10.44 -5.58
N LEU A 248 2.19 -11.17 -6.59
CA LEU A 248 3.23 -12.18 -6.39
C LEU A 248 4.59 -11.54 -6.07
N THR A 249 4.91 -10.42 -6.72
CA THR A 249 6.10 -9.60 -6.42
C THR A 249 6.05 -9.07 -5.00
N GLU A 250 4.91 -8.50 -4.60
CA GLU A 250 4.66 -7.99 -3.25
C GLU A 250 4.84 -9.11 -2.21
N PHE A 251 4.31 -10.31 -2.49
CA PHE A 251 4.49 -11.50 -1.65
C PHE A 251 5.96 -11.90 -1.48
N ILE A 252 6.72 -11.96 -2.57
CA ILE A 252 8.14 -12.30 -2.52
C ILE A 252 8.94 -11.22 -1.77
N ALA A 253 8.66 -9.94 -2.04
CA ALA A 253 9.35 -8.81 -1.41
C ALA A 253 9.03 -8.69 0.08
N TYR A 254 7.77 -8.89 0.48
CA TYR A 254 7.37 -8.90 1.88
C TYR A 254 8.02 -10.05 2.63
N ASN A 255 7.95 -11.29 2.12
CA ASN A 255 8.58 -12.44 2.78
C ASN A 255 10.09 -12.19 3.03
N LEU A 256 10.83 -11.71 2.02
CA LEU A 256 12.25 -11.37 2.17
C LEU A 256 12.47 -10.27 3.21
N THR A 257 11.71 -9.18 3.12
CA THR A 257 11.87 -8.02 4.00
C THR A 257 11.53 -8.36 5.45
N GLU A 258 10.49 -9.16 5.68
CA GLU A 258 10.06 -9.59 7.01
C GLU A 258 11.03 -10.59 7.66
N GLU A 259 11.67 -11.45 6.88
CA GLU A 259 12.74 -12.31 7.36
C GLU A 259 13.97 -11.51 7.78
N LYS A 260 14.30 -10.48 7.00
CA LYS A 260 15.43 -9.59 7.30
C LYS A 260 15.16 -8.68 8.49
N PHE A 261 13.94 -8.16 8.60
CA PHE A 261 13.51 -7.24 9.64
C PHE A 261 12.32 -7.81 10.42
N PRO A 262 12.54 -8.85 11.25
CA PRO A 262 11.46 -9.51 11.96
C PRO A 262 10.89 -8.64 13.09
N GLY A 263 9.62 -8.87 13.40
CA GLY A 263 8.92 -8.23 14.51
C GLY A 263 8.10 -6.99 14.13
N PRO A 264 7.43 -6.36 15.10
CA PRO A 264 6.61 -5.18 14.85
C PRO A 264 7.47 -4.00 14.40
N GLY A 265 6.90 -3.13 13.55
CA GLY A 265 7.60 -1.94 13.05
C GLY A 265 8.60 -2.23 11.94
N ASN A 266 8.39 -3.29 11.15
CA ASN A 266 9.32 -3.69 10.08
C ASN A 266 9.36 -2.70 8.89
N ILE A 267 8.46 -1.71 8.84
CA ILE A 267 8.46 -0.65 7.82
C ILE A 267 9.55 0.40 8.07
N TYR A 268 9.84 0.74 9.33
CA TYR A 268 10.72 1.87 9.67
C TYR A 268 11.94 1.43 10.45
N GLU A 269 13.07 2.13 10.27
CA GLU A 269 14.16 1.96 11.23
C GLU A 269 13.74 2.43 12.62
N PRO A 270 14.21 1.77 13.70
CA PRO A 270 13.89 2.17 15.06
C PRO A 270 14.30 3.64 15.32
N ILE A 271 13.31 4.52 15.43
CA ILE A 271 13.55 5.96 15.62
C ILE A 271 14.07 6.21 17.04
N PRO A 272 15.25 6.83 17.24
CA PRO A 272 15.81 7.10 18.57
C PRO A 272 14.88 7.95 19.43
N PHE A 273 14.75 7.56 20.71
CA PHE A 273 13.93 8.24 21.71
C PHE A 273 14.28 9.73 21.85
N GLY A 274 13.27 10.60 21.94
CA GLY A 274 13.45 12.05 22.16
C GLY A 274 13.79 12.86 20.92
N SER A 275 13.87 12.26 19.74
CA SER A 275 14.01 13.02 18.49
C SER A 275 12.74 13.81 18.17
N LEU A 276 12.88 15.07 17.73
CA LEU A 276 11.79 15.89 17.17
C LEU A 276 11.06 15.14 16.03
N TYR A 277 11.80 14.23 15.37
CA TYR A 277 11.33 13.30 14.36
C TYR A 277 10.23 12.36 14.85
N LEU A 278 10.36 11.79 16.06
CA LEU A 278 9.34 10.92 16.68
C LEU A 278 8.03 11.67 16.99
N ILE A 279 8.12 12.98 17.25
CA ILE A 279 6.98 13.85 17.55
C ILE A 279 6.20 14.17 16.26
N LEU A 280 6.89 14.48 15.16
CA LEU A 280 6.27 14.73 13.85
C LEU A 280 5.68 13.46 13.22
N PHE A 281 6.27 12.29 13.50
CA PHE A 281 5.81 10.99 12.96
C PHE A 281 4.42 10.58 13.46
N HIS A 282 4.06 10.90 14.71
CA HIS A 282 2.81 10.44 15.31
C HIS A 282 1.56 11.04 14.66
N GLU A 283 1.68 12.20 14.01
CA GLU A 283 0.54 12.95 13.47
C GLU A 283 0.26 12.66 11.98
N PHE A 284 1.27 12.21 11.22
CA PHE A 284 1.17 12.10 9.75
C PHE A 284 1.54 10.75 9.13
N LEU A 285 2.14 9.81 9.88
CA LEU A 285 2.58 8.51 9.34
C LEU A 285 2.02 7.33 10.14
N PRO A 286 1.93 6.12 9.54
CA PRO A 286 1.57 4.89 10.25
C PRO A 286 2.39 4.71 11.53
N THR A 287 1.79 4.10 12.55
CA THR A 287 2.43 3.92 13.86
C THR A 287 3.81 3.26 13.71
N PRO A 288 4.82 3.60 14.53
CA PRO A 288 6.19 3.04 14.39
C PRO A 288 6.29 1.51 14.47
N SER A 289 5.24 0.88 14.97
CA SER A 289 4.98 -0.55 15.14
C SER A 289 4.28 -1.22 13.93
N CYS A 290 3.84 -0.42 12.96
CA CYS A 290 3.16 -0.88 11.76
C CYS A 290 4.10 -1.76 10.93
N THR A 291 3.54 -2.85 10.42
CA THR A 291 4.22 -3.80 9.55
C THR A 291 3.72 -3.69 8.12
N PHE A 292 4.48 -4.18 7.17
CA PHE A 292 4.06 -4.26 5.76
C PHE A 292 2.70 -4.96 5.60
N ARG A 293 2.46 -6.06 6.33
CA ARG A 293 1.14 -6.71 6.42
C ARG A 293 0.04 -5.78 6.90
N ASP A 294 0.31 -4.96 7.92
CA ASP A 294 -0.68 -4.01 8.41
C ASP A 294 -1.07 -2.97 7.35
N LEU A 295 -0.15 -2.59 6.45
CA LEU A 295 -0.47 -1.67 5.34
C LEU A 295 -1.44 -2.31 4.37
N SER A 296 -1.20 -3.55 3.95
CA SER A 296 -2.09 -4.26 3.00
C SER A 296 -3.48 -4.50 3.60
N HIS A 297 -3.55 -4.96 4.85
CA HIS A 297 -4.82 -5.11 5.57
C HIS A 297 -5.54 -3.76 5.73
N GLY A 298 -4.80 -2.71 6.10
CA GLY A 298 -5.35 -1.36 6.29
C GLY A 298 -5.89 -0.72 5.03
N ARG A 299 -5.31 -1.04 3.88
CA ARG A 299 -5.85 -0.65 2.57
C ARG A 299 -7.02 -1.51 2.16
N TYR A 300 -6.96 -2.83 2.33
CA TYR A 300 -8.03 -3.73 1.90
C TYR A 300 -9.33 -3.63 2.71
N ILE A 301 -9.26 -3.61 4.05
CA ILE A 301 -10.43 -3.69 4.93
C ILE A 301 -11.49 -2.60 4.63
N PRO A 302 -11.12 -1.31 4.48
CA PRO A 302 -12.07 -0.27 4.11
C PRO A 302 -12.72 -0.51 2.74
N TYR A 303 -11.97 -0.99 1.74
CA TYR A 303 -12.50 -1.28 0.41
C TYR A 303 -13.55 -2.40 0.46
N HIS A 304 -13.24 -3.50 1.16
CA HIS A 304 -14.21 -4.56 1.38
C HIS A 304 -15.46 -4.04 2.11
N ARG A 305 -15.28 -3.29 3.20
CA ARG A 305 -16.38 -2.74 4.01
C ARG A 305 -17.32 -1.82 3.21
N ASN A 306 -16.77 -1.08 2.26
CA ASN A 306 -17.52 -0.18 1.40
C ASN A 306 -18.26 -0.90 0.26
N GLY A 307 -18.02 -2.22 0.09
CA GLY A 307 -18.61 -3.05 -0.96
C GLY A 307 -17.87 -2.99 -2.30
N TRP A 308 -16.59 -2.63 -2.28
CA TRP A 308 -15.79 -2.36 -3.49
C TRP A 308 -14.87 -3.54 -3.85
N ASP A 309 -14.97 -4.66 -3.12
CA ASP A 309 -14.17 -5.86 -3.40
C ASP A 309 -14.56 -6.52 -4.73
N GLN A 310 -13.56 -6.94 -5.52
CA GLN A 310 -13.72 -7.59 -6.82
C GLN A 310 -12.83 -8.84 -6.89
N PRO A 311 -13.13 -9.82 -7.78
CA PRO A 311 -12.22 -10.94 -8.03
C PRO A 311 -10.82 -10.47 -8.44
N LEU A 312 -9.78 -11.26 -8.16
CA LEU A 312 -8.43 -11.00 -8.67
C LEU A 312 -8.35 -11.24 -10.18
N TYR A 313 -9.06 -12.26 -10.66
CA TYR A 313 -9.19 -12.55 -12.08
C TYR A 313 -10.28 -11.64 -12.68
N ILE A 314 -9.89 -10.45 -13.10
CA ILE A 314 -10.79 -9.43 -13.67
C ILE A 314 -10.04 -8.60 -14.70
N SER A 315 -10.69 -8.24 -15.80
CA SER A 315 -10.06 -7.38 -16.82
C SER A 315 -9.90 -5.95 -16.33
N ALA A 316 -8.92 -5.22 -16.84
CA ALA A 316 -8.73 -3.81 -16.55
C ALA A 316 -9.93 -2.94 -16.96
N ASP A 317 -10.66 -3.34 -18.01
CA ASP A 317 -11.87 -2.66 -18.47
C ASP A 317 -13.07 -2.89 -17.53
N ASP A 318 -13.15 -4.05 -16.89
CA ASP A 318 -14.21 -4.42 -15.94
C ASP A 318 -13.90 -3.99 -14.50
N SER A 319 -12.62 -3.73 -14.20
CA SER A 319 -12.15 -3.33 -12.87
C SER A 319 -12.37 -1.84 -12.62
N TYR A 320 -12.67 -1.48 -11.37
CA TYR A 320 -12.72 -0.08 -10.99
C TYR A 320 -11.30 0.47 -10.87
N LEU A 321 -10.95 1.49 -11.68
CA LEU A 321 -9.59 2.03 -11.73
C LEU A 321 -9.01 2.46 -10.37
N HIS A 322 -9.84 2.93 -9.44
CA HIS A 322 -9.39 3.32 -8.09
C HIS A 322 -9.22 2.14 -7.13
N VAL A 323 -9.67 0.94 -7.50
CA VAL A 323 -9.57 -0.30 -6.70
C VAL A 323 -8.46 -1.22 -7.21
N SER A 324 -8.07 -1.11 -8.50
CA SER A 324 -7.09 -2.01 -9.12
C SER A 324 -5.79 -2.14 -8.35
N SER A 325 -5.24 -1.04 -7.81
CA SER A 325 -4.01 -1.12 -6.99
C SER A 325 -4.21 -1.92 -5.70
N VAL A 326 -5.38 -1.83 -5.06
CA VAL A 326 -5.66 -2.60 -3.84
C VAL A 326 -5.90 -4.07 -4.16
N LEU A 327 -6.42 -4.39 -5.35
CA LEU A 327 -6.60 -5.77 -5.80
C LEU A 327 -5.26 -6.39 -6.18
N ASP A 328 -4.52 -5.74 -7.08
CA ASP A 328 -3.31 -6.28 -7.68
C ASP A 328 -2.20 -6.42 -6.64
N TYR A 329 -2.02 -5.43 -5.74
CA TYR A 329 -0.99 -5.46 -4.71
C TYR A 329 -1.52 -6.08 -3.41
N ASP A 330 -2.45 -5.40 -2.73
CA ASP A 330 -2.80 -5.74 -1.34
C ASP A 330 -3.56 -7.08 -1.26
N LYS A 331 -4.67 -7.24 -2.00
CA LYS A 331 -5.43 -8.50 -2.04
C LYS A 331 -4.61 -9.61 -2.69
N GLY A 332 -3.91 -9.32 -3.78
CA GLY A 332 -3.03 -10.26 -4.48
C GLY A 332 -1.99 -10.87 -3.54
N TYR A 333 -1.22 -10.02 -2.85
CA TYR A 333 -0.30 -10.42 -1.79
C TYR A 333 -0.97 -11.33 -0.75
N MET A 334 -2.10 -10.88 -0.20
CA MET A 334 -2.77 -11.57 0.90
C MET A 334 -3.33 -12.93 0.47
N VAL A 335 -3.79 -13.07 -0.78
CA VAL A 335 -4.22 -14.36 -1.34
C VAL A 335 -3.03 -15.30 -1.52
N PHE A 336 -1.88 -14.83 -2.02
CA PHE A 336 -0.66 -15.65 -2.07
C PHE A 336 -0.16 -16.03 -0.68
N LYS A 337 -0.28 -15.13 0.32
CA LYS A 337 0.09 -15.42 1.70
C LYS A 337 -0.81 -16.46 2.35
N MET A 338 -2.13 -16.36 2.13
CA MET A 338 -3.07 -17.40 2.55
C MET A 338 -2.80 -18.73 1.85
N LEU A 339 -2.44 -18.69 0.56
CA LEU A 339 -2.11 -19.90 -0.21
C LEU A 339 -0.86 -20.58 0.34
N GLU A 340 0.23 -19.82 0.58
CA GLU A 340 1.45 -20.31 1.24
C GLU A 340 1.12 -20.94 2.60
N THR A 341 0.28 -20.28 3.41
CA THR A 341 -0.14 -20.80 4.71
C THR A 341 -0.93 -22.10 4.56
N TYR A 342 -1.76 -22.24 3.52
CA TYR A 342 -2.61 -23.42 3.29
C TYR A 342 -1.83 -24.63 2.75
N VAL A 343 -0.82 -24.41 1.89
CA VAL A 343 -0.05 -25.49 1.25
C VAL A 343 1.30 -25.77 1.93
N GLY A 344 1.80 -24.84 2.73
CA GLY A 344 3.12 -24.91 3.35
C GLY A 344 4.16 -24.09 2.59
N ARG A 345 5.10 -23.51 3.35
CA ARG A 345 6.10 -22.58 2.82
C ARG A 345 7.12 -23.26 1.90
N GLU A 346 7.54 -24.47 2.24
CA GLU A 346 8.45 -25.28 1.43
C GLU A 346 7.82 -25.61 0.07
N VAL A 347 6.57 -26.07 0.09
CA VAL A 347 5.79 -26.39 -1.12
C VAL A 347 5.62 -25.16 -2.00
N MET A 348 5.26 -24.01 -1.42
CA MET A 348 5.12 -22.76 -2.17
C MET A 348 6.45 -22.33 -2.81
N THR A 349 7.56 -22.41 -2.06
CA THR A 349 8.89 -22.02 -2.56
C THR A 349 9.34 -22.92 -3.70
N GLU A 350 9.16 -24.23 -3.57
CA GLU A 350 9.48 -25.20 -4.63
C GLU A 350 8.59 -25.04 -5.86
N ALA A 351 7.29 -24.77 -5.68
CA ALA A 351 6.36 -24.51 -6.75
C ALA A 351 6.74 -23.26 -7.54
N LEU A 352 7.08 -22.16 -6.85
CA LEU A 352 7.53 -20.94 -7.50
C LEU A 352 8.84 -21.14 -8.27
N ARG A 353 9.81 -21.88 -7.70
CA ARG A 353 11.05 -22.22 -8.41
C ARG A 353 10.77 -22.97 -9.71
N GLU A 354 9.90 -23.97 -9.67
CA GLU A 354 9.54 -24.74 -10.86
C GLU A 354 8.77 -23.88 -11.87
N PHE A 355 7.80 -23.09 -11.41
CA PHE A 355 7.04 -22.16 -12.23
C PHE A 355 7.96 -21.19 -12.98
N PHE A 356 8.85 -20.48 -12.29
CA PHE A 356 9.76 -19.54 -12.95
C PHE A 356 10.74 -20.23 -13.89
N THR A 357 11.16 -21.47 -13.59
CA THR A 357 12.02 -22.25 -14.49
C THR A 357 11.28 -22.66 -15.78
N LEU A 358 10.04 -23.13 -15.66
CA LEU A 358 9.23 -23.60 -16.80
C LEU A 358 8.75 -22.45 -17.70
N TYR A 359 8.38 -21.34 -17.08
CA TYR A 359 7.80 -20.18 -17.75
C TYR A 359 8.78 -19.03 -17.96
N GLN A 360 10.09 -19.28 -17.77
CA GLN A 360 11.12 -18.31 -18.10
C GLN A 360 10.96 -17.84 -19.56
N ARG A 361 10.69 -16.55 -19.74
CA ARG A 361 10.48 -15.84 -21.01
C ARG A 361 9.29 -16.37 -21.82
N ARG A 362 8.30 -16.94 -21.14
CA ARG A 362 7.04 -17.40 -21.71
C ARG A 362 5.88 -16.70 -21.03
N ILE A 363 4.73 -16.75 -21.67
CA ILE A 363 3.47 -16.33 -21.07
C ILE A 363 2.99 -17.49 -20.17
N ALA A 364 2.67 -17.18 -18.93
CA ALA A 364 2.09 -18.07 -17.93
C ALA A 364 0.74 -17.54 -17.47
N THR A 365 -0.07 -18.43 -16.91
CA THR A 365 -1.39 -18.12 -16.36
C THR A 365 -1.49 -18.50 -14.89
N ILE A 366 -2.53 -18.05 -14.20
CA ILE A 366 -2.77 -18.45 -12.81
C ILE A 366 -3.05 -19.95 -12.70
N GLU A 367 -3.61 -20.55 -13.77
CA GLU A 367 -3.90 -21.98 -13.85
C GLU A 367 -2.63 -22.84 -13.98
N ASP A 368 -1.60 -22.33 -14.65
CA ASP A 368 -0.29 -22.97 -14.71
C ASP A 368 0.35 -23.04 -13.32
N LEU A 369 0.33 -21.92 -12.58
CA LEU A 369 0.83 -21.90 -11.20
C LEU A 369 -0.02 -22.80 -10.29
N ARG A 370 -1.36 -22.80 -10.46
CA ARG A 370 -2.27 -23.69 -9.72
C ARG A 370 -1.88 -25.15 -9.91
N ALA A 371 -1.66 -25.59 -11.15
CA ALA A 371 -1.34 -26.97 -11.46
C ALA A 371 -0.05 -27.44 -10.77
N ILE A 372 1.00 -26.62 -10.80
CA ILE A 372 2.29 -26.94 -10.14
C ILE A 372 2.11 -27.04 -8.62
N ILE A 373 1.36 -26.12 -8.00
CA ILE A 373 1.12 -26.17 -6.55
C ILE A 373 0.25 -27.39 -6.19
N GLU A 374 -0.78 -27.72 -6.97
CA GLU A 374 -1.59 -28.93 -6.76
C GLU A 374 -0.74 -30.21 -6.87
N GLU A 375 0.15 -30.30 -7.85
CA GLU A 375 1.07 -31.42 -8.03
C GLU A 375 1.99 -31.61 -6.81
N LYS A 376 2.63 -30.53 -6.35
CA LYS A 376 3.58 -30.60 -5.22
C LYS A 376 2.92 -30.78 -3.87
N SER A 377 1.76 -30.15 -3.66
CA SER A 377 1.05 -30.21 -2.38
C SER A 377 0.21 -31.48 -2.21
N GLY A 378 -0.19 -32.12 -3.32
CA GLY A 378 -1.20 -33.17 -3.32
C GLY A 378 -2.60 -32.70 -2.91
N LYS A 379 -2.82 -31.38 -2.78
CA LYS A 379 -4.11 -30.78 -2.40
C LYS A 379 -4.82 -30.22 -3.62
N SER A 380 -6.14 -30.35 -3.68
CA SER A 380 -6.92 -29.61 -4.68
C SER A 380 -7.14 -28.17 -4.22
N LEU A 381 -6.76 -27.22 -5.07
CA LEU A 381 -6.91 -25.79 -4.88
C LEU A 381 -8.20 -25.23 -5.52
N LYS A 382 -9.01 -26.08 -6.16
CA LYS A 382 -10.25 -25.68 -6.83
C LYS A 382 -11.15 -24.80 -5.96
N ARG A 383 -11.36 -25.19 -4.70
CA ARG A 383 -12.21 -24.41 -3.78
C ARG A 383 -11.55 -23.10 -3.37
N PHE A 384 -10.26 -23.13 -3.06
CA PHE A 384 -9.49 -21.95 -2.69
C PHE A 384 -9.56 -20.88 -3.80
N PHE A 385 -9.32 -21.29 -5.05
CA PHE A 385 -9.32 -20.37 -6.20
C PHE A 385 -10.72 -19.84 -6.50
N ALA A 386 -11.75 -20.69 -6.39
CA ALA A 386 -13.14 -20.24 -6.53
C ALA A 386 -13.54 -19.19 -5.49
N ASP A 387 -12.99 -19.27 -4.28
CA ASP A 387 -13.28 -18.31 -3.20
C ASP A 387 -12.48 -17.00 -3.36
N TRP A 388 -11.17 -17.10 -3.65
CA TRP A 388 -10.23 -15.98 -3.50
C TRP A 388 -9.69 -15.36 -4.80
N VAL A 389 -9.60 -16.15 -5.86
CA VAL A 389 -9.08 -15.69 -7.17
C VAL A 389 -10.23 -15.27 -8.07
N TYR A 390 -11.20 -16.18 -8.25
CA TYR A 390 -12.37 -15.98 -9.12
C TYR A 390 -13.57 -15.39 -8.38
N GLY A 391 -13.47 -15.23 -7.06
CA GLY A 391 -14.56 -14.81 -6.20
C GLY A 391 -14.19 -13.66 -5.26
N THR A 392 -15.21 -13.19 -4.54
CA THR A 392 -15.13 -12.19 -3.48
C THR A 392 -15.54 -12.80 -2.15
N ALA A 393 -15.10 -14.04 -1.90
CA ALA A 393 -15.31 -14.64 -0.59
C ALA A 393 -14.62 -13.79 0.48
N TYR A 394 -15.16 -13.85 1.69
CA TYR A 394 -14.59 -13.14 2.83
C TYR A 394 -14.63 -14.03 4.06
N VAL A 395 -13.83 -13.66 5.05
CA VAL A 395 -13.83 -14.24 6.38
C VAL A 395 -13.76 -13.17 7.48
N ASP A 396 -14.34 -13.50 8.63
CA ASP A 396 -14.21 -12.78 9.90
C ASP A 396 -14.26 -13.83 11.01
N TYR A 397 -13.10 -14.11 11.61
CA TYR A 397 -12.98 -14.99 12.77
C TYR A 397 -13.20 -14.22 14.07
N TYR A 398 -13.83 -14.87 15.03
CA TYR A 398 -14.03 -14.27 16.35
C TYR A 398 -14.06 -15.33 17.45
N ILE A 399 -13.62 -14.95 18.63
CA ILE A 399 -13.65 -15.86 19.78
C ILE A 399 -15.04 -15.81 20.41
N LYS A 400 -15.76 -16.94 20.38
CA LYS A 400 -17.06 -17.10 21.06
C LYS A 400 -16.88 -17.35 22.55
N ARG A 401 -15.95 -18.24 22.89
CA ARG A 401 -15.73 -18.67 24.28
C ARG A 401 -14.34 -19.25 24.46
N VAL A 402 -13.73 -19.00 25.62
CA VAL A 402 -12.54 -19.71 26.09
C VAL A 402 -12.84 -20.29 27.46
N LYS A 403 -12.56 -21.57 27.66
CA LYS A 403 -12.57 -22.23 28.96
C LYS A 403 -11.20 -22.84 29.18
N SER A 404 -10.64 -22.66 30.37
CA SER A 404 -9.40 -23.31 30.77
C SER A 404 -9.62 -23.95 32.14
N ALA A 405 -9.34 -25.24 32.25
CA ALA A 405 -9.51 -26.01 33.48
C ALA A 405 -8.24 -26.78 33.79
N LYS A 406 -7.85 -26.82 35.06
CA LYS A 406 -6.69 -27.60 35.50
C LYS A 406 -6.96 -29.09 35.33
N VAL A 407 -6.00 -29.84 34.80
CA VAL A 407 -6.09 -31.30 34.69
C VAL A 407 -5.63 -31.90 36.01
N GLU A 408 -6.53 -32.59 36.72
CA GLU A 408 -6.16 -33.34 37.93
C GLU A 408 -5.55 -34.70 37.53
N GLN A 409 -4.25 -34.72 37.23
CA GLN A 409 -3.47 -35.97 37.16
C GLN A 409 -2.37 -35.97 38.23
N ALA A 410 -2.29 -37.07 38.98
CA ALA A 410 -1.33 -37.22 40.07
C ALA A 410 0.11 -37.38 39.53
N GLY A 411 0.96 -36.37 39.74
CA GLY A 411 2.42 -36.50 39.62
C GLY A 411 3.10 -35.86 38.39
N VAL A 412 2.36 -35.17 37.53
CA VAL A 412 2.90 -34.35 36.43
C VAL A 412 2.48 -32.89 36.68
N GLY A 413 3.22 -31.91 36.18
CA GLY A 413 3.08 -30.48 36.51
C GLY A 413 1.68 -29.87 36.28
N ASP A 414 1.54 -28.56 36.52
CA ASP A 414 0.27 -27.83 36.40
C ASP A 414 -0.22 -27.74 34.94
N GLU A 415 -0.75 -28.83 34.38
CA GLU A 415 -1.36 -28.85 33.05
C GLU A 415 -2.79 -28.32 33.08
N TYR A 416 -3.17 -27.64 31.99
CA TYR A 416 -4.49 -27.08 31.80
C TYR A 416 -5.07 -27.56 30.47
N LEU A 417 -6.32 -28.01 30.50
CA LEU A 417 -7.10 -28.27 29.29
C LEU A 417 -7.83 -26.98 28.91
N THR A 418 -7.47 -26.41 27.77
CA THR A 418 -8.08 -25.18 27.24
C THR A 418 -8.93 -25.49 26.02
N GLU A 419 -10.23 -25.16 26.09
CA GLU A 419 -11.21 -25.23 25.01
C GLU A 419 -11.50 -23.81 24.48
N VAL A 420 -11.33 -23.61 23.18
CA VAL A 420 -11.63 -22.38 22.47
C VAL A 420 -12.71 -22.64 21.43
N GLN A 421 -13.84 -21.95 21.57
CA GLN A 421 -14.89 -21.92 20.54
C GLN A 421 -14.63 -20.72 19.63
N ILE A 422 -14.34 -21.00 18.37
CA ILE A 422 -14.04 -20.05 17.32
C ILE A 422 -15.26 -19.95 16.41
N GLY A 423 -15.76 -18.72 16.25
CA GLY A 423 -16.78 -18.41 15.27
C GLY A 423 -16.17 -17.97 13.95
N LYS A 424 -16.81 -18.31 12.84
CA LYS A 424 -16.44 -17.84 11.51
C LYS A 424 -17.63 -17.24 10.80
N LYS A 425 -17.49 -16.00 10.31
CA LYS A 425 -18.41 -15.42 9.31
C LYS A 425 -17.80 -15.50 7.93
N GLY A 426 -18.68 -15.52 6.92
CA GLY A 426 -18.27 -15.66 5.53
C GLY A 426 -17.90 -17.11 5.16
N ARG A 427 -17.69 -17.33 3.87
CA ARG A 427 -17.57 -18.68 3.27
C ARG A 427 -16.18 -19.00 2.73
N GLY A 428 -15.22 -18.09 2.85
CA GLY A 428 -13.90 -18.25 2.24
C GLY A 428 -13.08 -19.36 2.91
N LEU A 429 -12.50 -20.26 2.13
CA LEU A 429 -11.63 -21.33 2.63
C LEU A 429 -10.29 -20.78 3.12
N THR A 430 -9.92 -20.99 4.39
CA THR A 430 -8.60 -20.58 4.91
C THR A 430 -8.03 -21.64 5.86
N ALA A 431 -6.71 -21.63 6.02
CA ALA A 431 -6.07 -22.12 7.23
C ALA A 431 -6.13 -21.04 8.32
N LEU A 432 -5.94 -21.41 9.59
CA LEU A 432 -5.93 -20.47 10.71
C LEU A 432 -4.90 -20.90 11.76
N GLU A 433 -4.02 -19.98 12.15
CA GLU A 433 -3.16 -20.17 13.33
C GLU A 433 -3.81 -19.54 14.56
N VAL A 434 -3.73 -20.23 15.70
CA VAL A 434 -4.30 -19.80 16.98
C VAL A 434 -3.17 -19.75 18.01
N GLU A 435 -2.96 -18.58 18.61
CA GLU A 435 -1.95 -18.37 19.64
C GLU A 435 -2.59 -18.28 21.03
N PHE A 436 -2.09 -19.08 21.96
CA PHE A 436 -2.44 -19.11 23.36
C PHE A 436 -1.36 -18.39 24.16
N VAL A 437 -1.76 -17.35 24.87
CA VAL A 437 -0.88 -16.58 25.76
C VAL A 437 -1.12 -17.03 27.19
N LEU A 438 -0.11 -17.64 27.82
CA LEU A 438 -0.18 -18.12 29.20
C LEU A 438 -0.07 -16.97 30.21
N GLU A 439 -0.48 -17.20 31.45
CA GLU A 439 -0.26 -16.26 32.57
C GLU A 439 1.24 -15.99 32.82
N SER A 440 2.12 -16.94 32.47
CA SER A 440 3.59 -16.77 32.48
C SER A 440 4.12 -15.80 31.43
N GLY A 441 3.32 -15.50 30.40
CA GLY A 441 3.75 -14.74 29.21
C GLY A 441 4.26 -15.62 28.06
N GLU A 442 4.43 -16.92 28.28
CA GLU A 442 4.73 -17.90 27.23
C GLU A 442 3.61 -17.93 26.17
N ARG A 443 3.99 -18.19 24.91
CA ARG A 443 3.08 -18.26 23.76
C ARG A 443 3.17 -19.63 23.11
N ILE A 444 2.01 -20.26 22.92
CA ILE A 444 1.87 -21.56 22.26
C ILE A 444 1.00 -21.36 21.04
N ARG A 445 1.37 -21.95 19.90
CA ARG A 445 0.65 -21.82 18.64
C ARG A 445 0.13 -23.16 18.17
N GLU A 446 -1.08 -23.14 17.63
CA GLU A 446 -1.77 -24.30 17.06
C GLU A 446 -2.26 -23.96 15.67
N PHE A 447 -2.07 -24.91 14.74
CA PHE A 447 -2.39 -24.72 13.34
C PHE A 447 -3.63 -25.52 12.94
N LEU A 448 -4.64 -24.81 12.43
CA LEU A 448 -5.83 -25.39 11.84
C LEU A 448 -5.67 -25.36 10.31
N PRO A 449 -5.38 -26.50 9.66
CA PRO A 449 -5.03 -26.55 8.24
C PRO A 449 -6.21 -26.17 7.34
N GLU A 450 -7.44 -26.34 7.81
CA GLU A 450 -8.64 -25.99 7.07
C GLU A 450 -9.77 -25.61 8.03
N VAL A 451 -10.36 -24.43 7.82
CA VAL A 451 -11.50 -23.95 8.61
C VAL A 451 -12.62 -23.56 7.66
N THR A 452 -13.72 -24.32 7.66
CA THR A 452 -14.87 -24.11 6.77
C THR A 452 -16.05 -23.45 7.48
N GLY A 453 -16.13 -23.51 8.80
CA GLY A 453 -17.19 -22.92 9.61
C GLY A 453 -16.75 -22.69 11.06
N ASP A 454 -17.72 -22.69 11.97
CA ASP A 454 -17.44 -22.63 13.40
C ASP A 454 -16.65 -23.87 13.86
N THR A 455 -15.60 -23.64 14.66
CA THR A 455 -14.67 -24.69 15.09
C THR A 455 -14.45 -24.63 16.60
N THR A 456 -14.29 -25.79 17.23
CA THR A 456 -13.83 -25.89 18.62
C THR A 456 -12.43 -26.49 18.62
N LEU A 457 -11.48 -25.79 19.24
CA LEU A 457 -10.10 -26.24 19.41
C LEU A 457 -9.86 -26.54 20.89
N THR A 458 -9.32 -27.74 21.18
CA THR A 458 -8.97 -28.17 22.53
C THR A 458 -7.49 -28.49 22.59
N VAL A 459 -6.78 -27.86 23.53
CA VAL A 459 -5.31 -27.92 23.63
C VAL A 459 -4.92 -28.09 25.10
N THR A 460 -3.94 -28.95 25.36
CA THR A 460 -3.29 -29.05 26.67
C THR A 460 -2.17 -28.05 26.75
N THR A 461 -2.23 -27.13 27.72
CA THR A 461 -1.21 -26.11 27.96
C THR A 461 -0.48 -26.35 29.28
N PRO A 462 0.83 -26.03 29.37
CA PRO A 462 1.64 -26.21 30.58
C PRO A 462 1.35 -25.17 31.68
N GLY A 463 0.37 -24.30 31.45
CA GLY A 463 -0.07 -23.26 32.37
C GLY A 463 -1.42 -22.70 31.97
N LYS A 464 -1.99 -21.89 32.85
CA LYS A 464 -3.30 -21.29 32.64
C LYS A 464 -3.24 -20.26 31.51
N VAL A 465 -4.19 -20.35 30.58
CA VAL A 465 -4.29 -19.42 29.44
C VAL A 465 -4.89 -18.09 29.91
N ARG A 466 -4.12 -17.02 29.76
CA ARG A 466 -4.56 -15.63 29.99
C ARG A 466 -5.38 -15.10 28.83
N GLY A 467 -5.03 -15.50 27.61
CA GLY A 467 -5.64 -14.97 26.40
C GLY A 467 -5.40 -15.82 25.17
N VAL A 468 -6.23 -15.65 24.16
CA VAL A 468 -6.15 -16.30 22.86
C VAL A 468 -6.16 -15.23 21.77
N VAL A 469 -5.34 -15.44 20.74
CA VAL A 469 -5.24 -14.60 19.55
C VAL A 469 -5.45 -15.47 18.32
N LEU A 470 -6.43 -15.12 17.49
CA LEU A 470 -6.65 -15.72 16.18
C LEU A 470 -5.80 -14.98 15.13
N ASP A 471 -5.14 -15.73 14.27
CA ASP A 471 -4.25 -15.23 13.21
C ASP A 471 -3.23 -14.18 13.72
N PRO A 472 -2.34 -14.56 14.65
CA PRO A 472 -1.42 -13.62 15.34
C PRO A 472 -0.49 -12.87 14.37
N ASP A 473 -0.21 -13.47 13.22
CA ASP A 473 0.73 -12.96 12.22
C ASP A 473 0.05 -12.33 11.00
N TYR A 474 -1.28 -12.23 10.96
CA TYR A 474 -2.00 -11.50 9.91
C TYR A 474 -1.92 -12.19 8.54
N ASN A 475 -1.88 -13.52 8.54
CA ASN A 475 -1.80 -14.34 7.34
C ASN A 475 -3.17 -14.48 6.64
N VAL A 476 -4.27 -14.15 7.32
CA VAL A 476 -5.62 -14.32 6.79
C VAL A 476 -6.21 -12.98 6.34
N LEU A 477 -6.78 -12.95 5.12
CA LEU A 477 -7.55 -11.82 4.58
C LEU A 477 -8.90 -11.67 5.28
N GLU A 478 -8.85 -11.11 6.47
CA GLU A 478 -10.02 -10.88 7.31
C GLU A 478 -10.62 -9.48 7.14
N THR A 479 -11.91 -9.39 7.44
CA THR A 479 -12.70 -8.16 7.28
C THR A 479 -12.91 -7.40 8.59
N ASP A 480 -12.66 -8.05 9.72
CA ASP A 480 -12.65 -7.48 11.06
C ASP A 480 -11.63 -8.25 11.90
N ARG A 481 -10.59 -7.59 12.39
CA ARG A 481 -9.55 -8.20 13.24
C ARG A 481 -9.71 -7.83 14.71
N ALA A 482 -10.60 -6.88 15.03
CA ALA A 482 -10.75 -6.35 16.38
C ALA A 482 -11.39 -7.35 17.37
N ASN A 483 -11.93 -8.46 16.85
CA ASN A 483 -12.59 -9.56 17.56
C ASN A 483 -11.74 -10.85 17.60
N ASN A 484 -10.52 -10.83 17.06
CA ASN A 484 -9.59 -11.96 17.08
C ASN A 484 -8.98 -12.25 18.45
N LYS A 485 -9.20 -11.36 19.44
CA LYS A 485 -8.61 -11.48 20.79
C LYS A 485 -9.69 -11.40 21.86
N ASN A 486 -9.56 -12.24 22.89
CA ASN A 486 -10.50 -12.29 24.01
C ASN A 486 -10.01 -11.55 25.26
N PHE A 487 -8.82 -10.94 25.21
CA PHE A 487 -8.29 -10.10 26.28
C PHE A 487 -8.17 -8.66 25.76
N ASN A 488 -8.94 -7.75 26.37
CA ASN A 488 -8.89 -6.33 26.03
C ASN A 488 -7.71 -5.69 26.76
N ARG A 489 -6.73 -5.16 26.02
CA ARG A 489 -5.70 -4.26 26.55
C ARG A 489 -6.19 -2.83 26.32
N VAL A 490 -6.56 -2.11 27.38
CA VAL A 490 -6.69 -0.64 27.33
C VAL A 490 -5.32 -0.09 27.63
N ASP A 491 -4.65 0.42 26.61
CA ASP A 491 -3.31 0.98 26.77
C ASP A 491 -3.39 2.46 27.11
N PHE A 492 -2.81 2.81 28.27
CA PHE A 492 -2.65 4.18 28.71
C PHE A 492 -1.29 4.73 28.23
N TYR A 493 -1.34 5.81 27.46
CA TYR A 493 -0.20 6.51 26.91
C TYR A 493 -0.11 7.92 27.51
N LEU A 494 1.05 8.21 28.11
CA LEU A 494 1.44 9.59 28.39
C LEU A 494 2.26 10.09 27.20
N PHE A 495 2.12 11.36 26.83
CA PHE A 495 2.98 11.97 25.81
C PHE A 495 4.45 11.78 26.17
N GLY A 496 5.21 11.27 25.19
CA GLY A 496 6.60 10.85 25.39
C GLY A 496 6.80 9.36 25.73
N ASP A 497 5.76 8.55 25.95
CA ASP A 497 5.89 7.10 26.17
C ASP A 497 6.05 6.31 24.84
N ALA A 498 7.15 6.59 24.14
CA ALA A 498 7.46 5.98 22.83
C ALA A 498 7.64 4.46 22.89
N ARG A 499 7.90 3.88 24.07
CA ARG A 499 8.03 2.41 24.23
C ARG A 499 6.71 1.71 23.96
N LYS A 500 5.61 2.20 24.54
CA LYS A 500 4.28 1.62 24.31
C LYS A 500 3.79 1.87 22.88
N LEU A 501 4.19 2.97 22.24
CA LEU A 501 3.85 3.26 20.84
C LEU A 501 4.51 2.27 19.86
N ARG A 502 5.69 1.72 20.19
CA ARG A 502 6.36 0.67 19.40
C ARG A 502 5.71 -0.70 19.53
N GLU A 503 4.87 -0.93 20.54
CA GLU A 503 4.12 -2.18 20.71
C GLU A 503 2.71 -2.13 20.07
N ARG A 504 2.27 -0.96 19.60
CA ARG A 504 0.88 -0.71 19.17
C ARG A 504 0.62 -1.30 17.78
N ARG A 505 -0.02 -2.45 17.62
CA ARG A 505 -0.47 -2.84 16.27
C ARG A 505 -1.66 -1.97 15.81
N PRO A 506 -1.76 -1.63 14.51
CA PRO A 506 -2.77 -0.70 14.03
C PRO A 506 -4.20 -1.14 14.37
N PHE A 507 -4.53 -2.44 14.34
CA PHE A 507 -5.92 -2.93 14.40
C PHE A 507 -6.45 -3.44 15.74
N GLU A 508 -5.72 -3.25 16.85
CA GLU A 508 -5.91 -4.13 18.02
C GLU A 508 -6.38 -3.46 19.32
N ASN A 509 -6.13 -2.16 19.55
CA ASN A 509 -6.25 -1.59 20.92
C ASN A 509 -7.17 -0.36 21.03
N TYR A 510 -7.75 -0.19 22.23
CA TYR A 510 -8.17 1.12 22.73
C TYR A 510 -6.96 1.80 23.36
N PHE A 511 -6.73 3.06 23.01
CA PHE A 511 -5.69 3.89 23.57
C PHE A 511 -6.25 5.18 24.18
N LEU A 512 -5.74 5.50 25.36
CA LEU A 512 -5.91 6.80 25.98
C LEU A 512 -4.57 7.55 25.88
N SER A 513 -4.52 8.68 25.19
CA SER A 513 -3.33 9.52 25.03
C SER A 513 -3.51 10.85 25.74
N LEU A 514 -2.60 11.19 26.66
CA LEU A 514 -2.48 12.50 27.30
C LEU A 514 -1.34 13.28 26.63
N TYR A 515 -1.57 14.46 26.04
CA TYR A 515 -0.54 15.26 25.36
C TYR A 515 -0.60 16.75 25.66
N PRO A 516 0.53 17.48 25.67
CA PRO A 516 0.53 18.92 25.71
C PRO A 516 0.00 19.47 24.38
N SER A 517 -1.00 20.35 24.44
CA SER A 517 -1.47 21.13 23.30
C SER A 517 -0.87 22.54 23.37
N LEU A 518 -0.31 23.00 22.25
CA LEU A 518 0.27 24.32 22.10
C LEU A 518 -0.31 24.98 20.85
N TYR A 519 -1.06 26.07 21.02
CA TYR A 519 -1.66 26.79 19.90
C TYR A 519 -0.70 27.87 19.42
N LEU A 520 -0.08 27.69 18.26
CA LEU A 520 0.82 28.69 17.68
C LEU A 520 0.00 29.90 17.19
N GLY A 521 0.11 31.02 17.91
CA GLY A 521 -0.58 32.28 17.59
C GLY A 521 -1.37 32.86 18.77
N GLU A 522 -1.78 32.01 19.70
CA GLU A 522 -2.37 32.41 20.98
C GLU A 522 -1.43 31.97 22.11
N LYS A 523 -1.24 32.74 23.18
CA LYS A 523 -0.39 32.34 24.33
C LYS A 523 -1.10 31.26 25.19
N GLU A 524 -1.57 30.19 24.55
CA GLU A 524 -2.39 29.13 25.14
C GLU A 524 -1.63 27.80 25.14
N ALA A 525 -1.50 27.20 26.31
CA ALA A 525 -0.95 25.86 26.50
C ALA A 525 -1.80 25.10 27.53
N GLY A 526 -2.06 23.81 27.28
CA GLY A 526 -2.90 23.00 28.16
C GLY A 526 -2.80 21.49 27.88
N PRO A 527 -3.08 20.62 28.88
CA PRO A 527 -3.18 19.18 28.63
C PRO A 527 -4.40 18.84 27.77
N GLY A 528 -4.17 18.06 26.72
CA GLY A 528 -5.14 17.38 25.89
C GLY A 528 -5.23 15.90 26.24
N LEU A 529 -6.43 15.33 26.16
CA LEU A 529 -6.71 13.91 26.32
C LEU A 529 -7.44 13.38 25.08
N THR A 530 -6.90 12.39 24.39
CA THR A 530 -7.61 11.67 23.31
C THR A 530 -7.86 10.23 23.75
N LEU A 531 -9.12 9.79 23.71
CA LEU A 531 -9.49 8.38 23.79
C LEU A 531 -9.87 7.92 22.38
N ALA A 532 -9.07 7.06 21.78
CA ALA A 532 -9.35 6.50 20.47
C ALA A 532 -9.05 5.00 20.49
N GLY A 533 -9.76 4.22 19.70
CA GLY A 533 -9.51 2.78 19.61
C GLY A 533 -10.11 2.22 18.34
N GLU A 534 -9.54 1.16 17.81
CA GLU A 534 -10.04 0.58 16.56
C GLU A 534 -11.34 -0.22 16.73
N LYS A 535 -11.62 -0.75 17.92
CA LYS A 535 -13.01 -1.16 18.24
C LYS A 535 -14.00 0.02 18.19
N ALA A 536 -13.53 1.26 18.34
CA ALA A 536 -14.36 2.43 18.10
C ALA A 536 -14.58 2.67 16.60
N LEU A 537 -13.68 2.26 15.68
CA LEU A 537 -13.94 2.21 14.22
C LEU A 537 -14.99 1.16 13.83
N LYS A 538 -15.19 0.10 14.64
CA LYS A 538 -16.29 -0.86 14.48
C LYS A 538 -17.65 -0.28 14.86
N HIS A 539 -17.65 0.65 15.81
CA HIS A 539 -18.84 1.43 16.21
C HIS A 539 -18.89 2.79 15.53
N ASN A 540 -17.93 3.07 14.63
CA ASN A 540 -17.70 4.34 13.97
C ASN A 540 -17.37 5.55 14.87
N TRP A 541 -17.10 5.44 16.17
CA TRP A 541 -16.85 6.61 17.04
C TRP A 541 -15.37 6.96 17.24
N ARG A 542 -15.05 8.23 17.42
CA ARG A 542 -13.79 8.78 17.96
C ARG A 542 -14.14 9.85 18.98
N LEU A 543 -13.64 9.77 20.20
CA LEU A 543 -13.67 10.93 21.11
C LEU A 543 -12.43 11.78 20.80
N GLY A 544 -12.63 12.84 20.01
CA GLY A 544 -11.62 13.86 19.74
C GLY A 544 -11.38 14.71 20.98
N ALA A 545 -10.10 14.77 21.39
CA ALA A 545 -9.49 15.76 22.27
C ALA A 545 -10.39 16.43 23.33
N VAL A 546 -10.23 16.04 24.60
CA VAL A 546 -10.59 16.90 25.73
C VAL A 546 -9.39 17.80 26.04
N SER A 547 -9.45 19.09 25.70
CA SER A 547 -8.37 20.05 26.01
C SER A 547 -8.76 20.97 27.17
N LEU A 548 -7.85 21.11 28.13
CA LEU A 548 -7.96 22.02 29.27
C LEU A 548 -6.86 23.08 29.15
N ALA A 549 -7.16 24.24 28.59
CA ALA A 549 -6.19 25.35 28.51
C ALA A 549 -6.31 26.26 29.74
N ASN A 550 -5.18 26.60 30.38
CA ASN A 550 -5.10 27.62 31.42
C ASN A 550 -4.29 28.82 30.91
N THR A 551 -4.96 29.94 30.64
CA THR A 551 -4.28 31.15 30.14
C THR A 551 -3.66 31.94 31.30
N ALA A 552 -2.42 31.62 31.70
CA ALA A 552 -1.68 32.43 32.66
C ALA A 552 -0.97 33.60 31.94
N GLY A 553 -1.70 34.70 31.70
CA GLY A 553 -1.14 35.98 31.24
C GLY A 553 -0.91 36.93 32.41
N ASN A 554 0.34 37.37 32.61
CA ASN A 554 0.73 38.21 33.74
C ASN A 554 0.22 39.66 33.61
N ARG A 555 -0.39 40.15 34.70
CA ARG A 555 -0.76 41.52 35.12
C ARG A 555 -2.10 42.15 34.64
N SER A 556 -2.95 42.34 35.65
CA SER A 556 -4.13 43.23 35.78
C SER A 556 -5.51 42.72 35.34
N SER A 557 -5.87 41.49 35.68
CA SER A 557 -7.20 41.15 36.20
C SER A 557 -7.22 39.67 36.59
N SER A 558 -7.70 39.40 37.78
CA SER A 558 -7.74 38.08 38.41
C SER A 558 -8.85 37.21 37.80
N ALA A 559 -8.62 36.57 36.65
CA ALA A 559 -9.34 35.38 36.24
C ALA A 559 -8.55 34.61 35.17
N SER A 560 -8.03 33.44 35.53
CA SER A 560 -7.55 32.43 34.58
C SER A 560 -8.71 32.02 33.65
N ALA A 561 -8.57 32.19 32.33
CA ALA A 561 -9.55 31.66 31.38
C ALA A 561 -9.30 30.16 31.25
N MET A 562 -10.34 29.37 31.54
CA MET A 562 -10.35 27.93 31.38
C MET A 562 -11.25 27.64 30.18
N LYS A 563 -10.64 27.18 29.08
CA LYS A 563 -11.37 26.70 27.90
C LYS A 563 -11.47 25.17 27.98
N PHE A 564 -12.68 24.63 27.87
CA PHE A 564 -12.94 23.20 27.71
C PHE A 564 -13.40 22.96 26.28
N PHE A 565 -12.70 22.10 25.54
CA PHE A 565 -13.15 21.59 24.25
C PHE A 565 -13.30 20.08 24.35
N GLY A 566 -14.41 19.54 23.85
CA GLY A 566 -14.58 18.10 23.68
C GLY A 566 -15.29 17.82 22.37
N GLU A 567 -14.79 16.86 21.58
CA GLU A 567 -15.36 16.48 20.30
C GLU A 567 -15.66 14.98 20.24
N PHE A 568 -16.77 14.60 19.63
CA PHE A 568 -17.17 13.22 19.40
C PHE A 568 -17.51 13.04 17.92
N ASN A 569 -16.75 12.23 17.20
CA ASN A 569 -16.91 11.98 15.78
C ASN A 569 -17.46 10.58 15.53
N LEU A 570 -18.59 10.43 14.85
CA LEU A 570 -19.15 9.18 14.34
C LEU A 570 -18.97 9.11 12.81
N PHE A 571 -18.14 8.22 12.30
CA PHE A 571 -17.98 7.96 10.87
C PHE A 571 -19.10 7.05 10.31
N THR A 572 -19.20 6.90 9.01
CA THR A 572 -20.14 5.99 8.36
C THR A 572 -19.39 5.05 7.43
N THR A 573 -19.99 3.91 7.10
CA THR A 573 -19.42 2.92 6.16
C THR A 573 -19.29 3.41 4.72
N ARG A 574 -19.61 4.67 4.43
CA ARG A 574 -19.42 5.29 3.11
C ARG A 574 -18.63 6.60 3.19
N GLY A 575 -17.81 6.77 4.23
CA GLY A 575 -16.92 7.93 4.38
C GLY A 575 -17.57 9.21 4.92
N GLY A 576 -18.86 9.20 5.23
CA GLY A 576 -19.50 10.30 5.96
C GLY A 576 -19.10 10.35 7.44
N SER A 577 -19.30 11.48 8.11
CA SER A 577 -19.04 11.66 9.54
C SER A 577 -20.11 12.50 10.24
N LEU A 578 -20.25 12.36 11.55
CA LEU A 578 -21.11 13.11 12.44
C LEU A 578 -20.28 13.56 13.64
N SER A 579 -19.90 14.82 13.71
CA SER A 579 -19.16 15.43 14.81
C SER A 579 -20.11 16.11 15.80
N LEU A 580 -19.92 15.91 17.09
CA LEU A 580 -20.50 16.67 18.19
C LEU A 580 -19.35 17.33 18.96
N ALA A 581 -19.22 18.64 18.88
CA ALA A 581 -18.22 19.42 19.59
C ALA A 581 -18.89 20.34 20.62
N SER A 582 -18.29 20.45 21.81
CA SER A 582 -18.69 21.42 22.83
C SER A 582 -17.48 22.22 23.27
N THR A 583 -17.60 23.55 23.21
CA THR A 583 -16.59 24.49 23.72
C THR A 583 -17.18 25.31 24.86
N TYR A 584 -16.52 25.37 26.00
CA TYR A 584 -16.86 26.25 27.11
C TYR A 584 -15.71 27.22 27.38
N ASP A 585 -16.01 28.53 27.44
CA ASP A 585 -15.07 29.59 27.81
C ASP A 585 -15.54 30.26 29.10
N ARG A 586 -14.78 30.05 30.18
CA ARG A 586 -15.08 30.63 31.50
C ARG A 586 -15.00 32.17 31.53
N LYS A 587 -14.14 32.80 30.72
CA LYS A 587 -13.92 34.25 30.77
C LYS A 587 -15.09 35.02 30.14
N ASN A 588 -15.65 34.46 29.08
CA ASN A 588 -16.79 35.03 28.35
C ASN A 588 -18.14 34.41 28.77
N LEU A 589 -18.12 33.53 29.80
CA LEU A 589 -19.23 32.71 30.27
C LEU A 589 -20.06 32.15 29.10
N PHE A 590 -19.37 31.45 28.20
CA PHE A 590 -19.92 31.10 26.91
C PHE A 590 -19.82 29.59 26.63
N ILE A 591 -20.89 29.00 26.10
CA ILE A 591 -20.95 27.61 25.63
C ILE A 591 -21.30 27.61 24.13
N ASN A 592 -20.51 26.89 23.33
CA ASN A 592 -20.83 26.58 21.93
C ASN A 592 -20.96 25.07 21.75
N ASN A 593 -22.17 24.61 21.42
CA ASN A 593 -22.43 23.23 21.03
C ASN A 593 -22.58 23.16 19.52
N ARG A 594 -21.87 22.26 18.87
CA ARG A 594 -21.89 22.09 17.42
C ARG A 594 -22.09 20.63 17.07
N LEU A 595 -23.17 20.32 16.36
CA LEU A 595 -23.42 19.04 15.73
C LEU A 595 -23.22 19.20 14.21
N GLN A 596 -22.34 18.43 13.58
CA GLN A 596 -22.05 18.51 12.14
C GLN A 596 -22.04 17.14 11.49
N PHE A 597 -22.78 16.99 10.41
CA PHE A 597 -22.82 15.84 9.54
C PHE A 597 -22.12 16.17 8.21
N PHE A 598 -21.27 15.25 7.75
CA PHE A 598 -20.59 15.28 6.47
C PHE A 598 -20.90 13.98 5.72
N TYR A 599 -21.20 14.03 4.44
CA TYR A 599 -21.43 12.84 3.64
C TYR A 599 -20.94 13.00 2.20
N PRO A 600 -19.99 12.18 1.73
CA PRO A 600 -19.52 12.24 0.35
C PRO A 600 -20.55 11.60 -0.60
N ILE A 601 -20.90 12.32 -1.66
CA ILE A 601 -21.73 11.89 -2.77
C ILE A 601 -20.80 11.52 -3.91
N TYR A 602 -20.83 10.25 -4.30
CA TYR A 602 -20.02 9.71 -5.37
C TYR A 602 -20.76 9.82 -6.70
N LYS A 603 -20.04 10.12 -7.77
CA LYS A 603 -20.56 10.04 -9.14
C LYS A 603 -19.81 8.96 -9.88
N GLU A 604 -20.57 8.16 -10.59
CA GLU A 604 -20.07 7.23 -11.58
C GLU A 604 -19.67 7.99 -12.84
N VAL A 605 -18.44 7.81 -13.29
CA VAL A 605 -17.97 8.32 -14.57
C VAL A 605 -17.50 7.15 -15.41
N GLU A 606 -18.22 6.94 -16.50
CA GLU A 606 -17.86 6.02 -17.56
C GLU A 606 -16.74 6.66 -18.38
N THR A 607 -15.54 6.08 -18.32
CA THR A 607 -14.36 6.63 -19.01
C THR A 607 -14.09 5.97 -20.36
N GLY A 608 -14.98 5.08 -20.80
CA GLY A 608 -14.93 4.38 -22.09
C GLY A 608 -13.86 3.28 -22.19
N PHE A 609 -12.66 3.50 -21.65
CA PHE A 609 -11.50 2.59 -21.72
C PHE A 609 -11.03 2.03 -20.36
N TYR A 610 -11.62 2.45 -19.25
CA TYR A 610 -11.16 2.06 -17.89
C TYR A 610 -12.33 1.74 -16.94
N GLY A 611 -13.45 1.29 -17.49
CA GLY A 611 -14.65 1.00 -16.71
C GLY A 611 -15.27 2.21 -16.01
N HIS A 612 -16.05 1.90 -14.96
CA HIS A 612 -16.76 2.88 -14.13
C HIS A 612 -15.82 3.45 -13.05
N TYR A 613 -15.57 4.75 -13.08
CA TYR A 613 -14.81 5.44 -12.04
C TYR A 613 -15.76 6.12 -11.06
N TYR A 614 -15.75 5.71 -9.79
CA TYR A 614 -16.48 6.39 -8.72
C TYR A 614 -15.54 7.29 -7.94
N TYR A 615 -15.81 8.60 -7.95
CA TYR A 615 -15.09 9.56 -7.12
C TYR A 615 -16.07 10.45 -6.36
N PRO A 616 -15.69 10.91 -5.15
CA PRO A 616 -16.49 11.86 -4.41
C PRO A 616 -16.56 13.16 -5.21
N VAL A 617 -17.77 13.58 -5.56
CA VAL A 617 -18.01 14.79 -6.35
C VAL A 617 -18.51 15.92 -5.48
N TYR A 618 -19.32 15.58 -4.49
CA TYR A 618 -19.85 16.55 -3.54
C TYR A 618 -19.71 16.02 -2.14
N THR A 619 -19.46 16.90 -1.19
CA THR A 619 -19.63 16.61 0.24
C THR A 619 -20.84 17.39 0.71
N LEU A 620 -21.88 16.65 1.11
CA LEU A 620 -23.02 17.23 1.82
C LEU A 620 -22.56 17.57 3.24
N ARG A 621 -22.71 18.83 3.64
CA ARG A 621 -22.48 19.30 5.00
C ARG A 621 -23.78 19.83 5.58
N ALA A 622 -24.16 19.32 6.75
CA ALA A 622 -25.30 19.83 7.50
C ALA A 622 -24.93 19.93 8.98
N GLY A 623 -25.35 20.97 9.69
CA GLY A 623 -25.04 21.09 11.11
C GLY A 623 -25.87 22.11 11.86
N LEU A 624 -25.92 21.91 13.17
CA LEU A 624 -26.56 22.81 14.13
C LEU A 624 -25.47 23.35 15.06
N SER A 625 -25.41 24.67 15.21
CA SER A 625 -24.55 25.34 16.20
C SER A 625 -25.45 26.11 17.16
N GLN A 626 -25.27 25.89 18.46
CA GLN A 626 -25.94 26.64 19.51
C GLN A 626 -24.90 27.40 20.31
N GLU A 627 -25.09 28.71 20.38
CA GLU A 627 -24.21 29.64 21.09
C GLU A 627 -24.96 30.28 22.26
N GLU A 628 -24.46 30.07 23.48
CA GLU A 628 -25.02 30.59 24.72
C GLU A 628 -24.02 31.45 25.47
N SER A 629 -24.36 32.71 25.74
CA SER A 629 -23.57 33.62 26.58
C SER A 629 -24.37 33.96 27.85
N TRP A 630 -23.71 33.91 29.00
CA TRP A 630 -24.36 34.06 30.31
C TRP A 630 -24.10 35.42 30.96
N ASP A 631 -23.65 36.40 30.18
CA ASP A 631 -23.25 37.70 30.71
C ASP A 631 -24.46 38.47 31.28
N LEU A 632 -24.37 38.81 32.58
CA LEU A 632 -25.43 39.32 33.47
C LEU A 632 -25.95 40.74 33.15
N ALA A 633 -25.82 41.22 31.90
CA ALA A 633 -26.27 42.55 31.51
C ALA A 633 -26.75 42.68 30.05
N SER A 634 -27.03 41.58 29.33
CA SER A 634 -27.62 41.70 27.99
C SER A 634 -28.75 40.69 27.77
N ASP A 635 -29.89 41.18 27.28
CA ASP A 635 -31.08 40.40 26.86
C ASP A 635 -30.83 39.48 25.64
N ARG A 636 -29.59 39.02 25.43
CA ARG A 636 -29.19 38.21 24.29
C ARG A 636 -29.69 36.77 24.48
N LYS A 637 -30.72 36.41 23.70
CA LYS A 637 -31.23 35.03 23.60
C LYS A 637 -30.18 34.12 22.94
N PRO A 638 -30.19 32.80 23.25
CA PRO A 638 -29.32 31.82 22.60
C PRO A 638 -29.45 31.90 21.08
N LEU A 639 -28.31 31.91 20.39
CA LEU A 639 -28.26 31.95 18.93
C LEU A 639 -28.18 30.52 18.40
N LEU A 640 -29.19 30.11 17.63
CA LEU A 640 -29.21 28.84 16.91
C LEU A 640 -28.90 29.10 15.44
N ALA A 641 -27.81 28.53 14.95
CA ALA A 641 -27.42 28.58 13.55
C ALA A 641 -27.61 27.19 12.90
N ILE A 642 -28.28 27.16 11.75
CA ILE A 642 -28.38 25.99 10.90
C ILE A 642 -27.42 26.21 9.72
N ILE A 643 -26.44 25.32 9.59
CA ILE A 643 -25.44 25.37 8.51
C ILE A 643 -25.76 24.23 7.56
N THR A 644 -26.11 24.55 6.31
CA THR A 644 -26.26 23.55 5.24
C THR A 644 -25.47 23.99 4.03
N GLY A 645 -24.67 23.09 3.47
CA GLY A 645 -23.84 23.39 2.32
C GLY A 645 -23.54 22.14 1.49
N LEU A 646 -23.26 22.36 0.22
CA LEU A 646 -22.76 21.36 -0.70
C LEU A 646 -21.40 21.84 -1.19
N THR A 647 -20.33 21.13 -0.82
CA THR A 647 -18.97 21.48 -1.25
C THR A 647 -18.58 20.59 -2.41
N TYR A 648 -18.15 21.18 -3.53
CA TYR A 648 -17.60 20.46 -4.67
C TYR A 648 -16.08 20.37 -4.51
N ASP A 649 -15.55 19.15 -4.38
CA ASP A 649 -14.11 18.91 -4.27
C ASP A 649 -13.57 18.47 -5.64
N ARG A 650 -12.62 19.22 -6.20
CA ARG A 650 -11.92 18.81 -7.43
C ARG A 650 -10.46 18.52 -7.11
N LEU A 651 -10.06 17.25 -7.24
CA LEU A 651 -8.66 16.81 -7.23
C LEU A 651 -7.94 17.27 -8.50
N THR A 652 -7.60 18.56 -8.59
CA THR A 652 -6.54 19.05 -9.48
C THR A 652 -5.99 20.36 -8.91
N ASP A 653 -4.68 20.40 -8.73
CA ASP A 653 -3.87 21.55 -8.32
C ASP A 653 -4.40 22.89 -8.87
N LYS A 654 -5.13 23.60 -8.02
CA LYS A 654 -5.23 25.05 -7.87
C LYS A 654 -6.45 25.34 -7.02
N ALA A 655 -6.20 26.01 -5.88
CA ALA A 655 -7.23 26.56 -5.02
C ALA A 655 -8.29 27.31 -5.84
N PHE A 656 -9.49 26.72 -5.92
CA PHE A 656 -10.74 27.43 -6.18
C PHE A 656 -11.81 26.76 -5.32
N ILE A 657 -11.97 27.29 -4.12
CA ILE A 657 -13.15 27.07 -3.30
C ILE A 657 -14.25 27.95 -3.90
N SER A 658 -15.21 27.36 -4.61
CA SER A 658 -16.51 28.03 -4.79
C SER A 658 -17.40 27.57 -3.64
N ASP A 659 -17.34 28.30 -2.53
CA ASP A 659 -18.27 28.11 -1.41
C ASP A 659 -19.65 28.61 -1.85
N LEU A 660 -20.62 27.70 -1.98
CA LEU A 660 -22.03 28.07 -1.83
C LEU A 660 -22.44 27.69 -0.40
N SER A 661 -22.09 28.54 0.58
CA SER A 661 -22.54 28.41 1.96
C SER A 661 -23.85 29.17 2.15
N LEU A 662 -24.97 28.46 2.33
CA LEU A 662 -26.21 29.10 2.74
C LEU A 662 -26.17 29.27 4.26
N GLU A 663 -25.59 30.38 4.74
CA GLU A 663 -25.66 30.77 6.14
C GLU A 663 -27.04 31.36 6.44
N GLY A 664 -27.92 30.55 7.04
CA GLY A 664 -29.23 31.00 7.51
C GLY A 664 -29.21 31.32 9.00
N ALA A 665 -29.20 32.60 9.37
CA ALA A 665 -29.49 33.04 10.74
C ALA A 665 -31.01 33.20 10.92
N VAL A 666 -31.62 32.50 11.88
CA VAL A 666 -33.05 32.67 12.18
C VAL A 666 -33.22 33.84 13.17
N LYS A 667 -33.92 34.89 12.73
CA LYS A 667 -34.20 36.13 13.48
C LYS A 667 -35.09 35.89 14.70
N THR A 668 -34.63 36.28 15.89
CA THR A 668 -35.47 36.39 17.09
C THR A 668 -36.33 37.66 17.05
N PRO A 669 -37.63 37.63 17.42
CA PRO A 669 -38.46 38.83 17.47
C PRO A 669 -37.93 39.82 18.53
N GLY A 670 -37.57 41.04 18.12
CA GLY A 670 -37.20 42.14 19.03
C GLY A 670 -35.83 42.81 18.83
N TYR A 671 -35.04 42.43 17.82
CA TYR A 671 -33.78 43.11 17.47
C TYR A 671 -33.78 43.58 16.00
N ASP A 672 -33.32 44.81 15.77
CA ASP A 672 -33.36 45.49 14.47
C ASP A 672 -32.17 45.20 13.53
N ASN A 673 -31.17 44.39 13.91
CA ASN A 673 -30.11 43.98 12.98
C ASN A 673 -29.50 42.59 13.30
N TYR A 674 -29.53 41.72 12.29
CA TYR A 674 -28.45 40.77 11.95
C TYR A 674 -28.27 40.85 10.42
N GLN A 675 -27.09 41.26 9.95
CA GLN A 675 -26.65 41.06 8.58
C GLN A 675 -25.67 39.90 8.56
N TYR A 676 -26.04 38.76 7.99
CA TYR A 676 -25.15 37.91 7.18
C TYR A 676 -26.02 37.16 6.18
N LEU A 677 -25.84 37.50 4.90
CA LEU A 677 -26.31 36.78 3.73
C LEU A 677 -25.12 36.72 2.79
N LYS A 678 -24.77 35.53 2.31
CA LYS A 678 -24.03 35.42 1.04
C LYS A 678 -24.54 34.24 0.21
N ALA A 679 -25.43 34.56 -0.72
CA ALA A 679 -25.36 34.11 -2.11
C ALA A 679 -24.67 35.27 -2.89
N ASP A 680 -23.91 35.14 -3.96
CA ASP A 680 -23.63 34.05 -4.92
C ASP A 680 -22.28 33.34 -4.72
#